data_AF-A0A3G4V946-F1
#
_entry.id   AF-A0A3G4V946-F1
#
_cell.length_a   1.000
_cell.length_b   1.000
_cell.length_c   1.000
_cell.angle_alpha   90.00
_cell.angle_beta   90.00
_cell.angle_gamma   90.00
#
_symmetry.space_group_name_H-M   'P 1'
#
loop_
_entity.id
_entity.type
_entity.pdbx_description
1 polymer ?
#
loop_
_entity_poly.entity_id
_entity_poly.type
_entity_poly.pdbx_seq_one_letter_code
_entity_poly.pdbx_strand_id
1 'polypeptide(L)'
;MKNLLLGVSAVALAVSQNVNAAPAKPSIDVWGSNNLQFSKIQLAMETTSGYDQMVQYNDLAEIKITFNQWSGTTGDTYNIYFDGNKVATGPITGSQTTATFGYGQGGLYQMQVEACDATGCSKSAPMELVVADTDGSHLAPLTMNIDPNNKSYNTDPNMVVGTYFVEWGIYGRDYTVDNIPADNLTHIIYGFIPICGPNESVKSVGGNSFNALQTACKGMQDFEVVIHDPWAAYQKSFTQAGHDYNTPIKGNYAMLMALKQRNPDLKILPSIGGWTLSDPFYSFTDKANRDKFVASVKRFLNTWKFYDGVDIDWEYPGGDGAAPDLGDPVNDGPAYIDLMSELRAMLDELEAETGREYELTSAIGVGHDKIEDVDYGKAIPYMDYIFAMTYDFYGGWNNVPGHQAALYCGNFMRPGQCDGTGVDAEGIPYKGPAYTADNGIQLLLAQGVPANKLVLGAAMYGRGWTGVTPDTLTDPTDPMTGVATGKLKGSTAQGVWEDGVIDYKGIKAYMLGPDNTGVNGFEYGYDAMAEAAYVWNQTTGDLITFDDDRSVKAKGAYVQSLGLAGLFSWEIDADNGDILNAMHESLAGGTPSNRAPFASAGADQSVQGPATVILDASASRDSDGSIVSYSWVQTGGDAVVLVGSDTVQASFDAQEVTATQTYQFTVTVTDNEGATATDVVMINVTPKVTTPDNTAPNAVITGPTTASANEAVVLDASASTDAENDMLSFSWQTPNGLDVSVLGSSVIFSAPSVSADTSYIFTVTVSDGSLSTSQTHTVTVSADGPIGGTCEDNWDAAAVYTGGDQVIYQGQNYKAKWWTQGEDPTKTGEWGVWENTGACQ
;
A
#
# COMPACT_ATOMS: atom_id res chain seq x y z
N MET A 1 -40.56 -36.70 108.42
CA MET A 1 -40.34 -37.82 109.35
C MET A 1 -38.92 -38.33 109.09
N LYS A 2 -38.05 -38.38 110.12
CA LYS A 2 -36.93 -39.34 110.32
C LYS A 2 -36.01 -39.60 109.11
N ASN A 3 -34.69 -39.37 109.12
CA ASN A 3 -33.69 -39.68 110.14
C ASN A 3 -32.36 -39.01 109.79
N LEU A 4 -31.61 -38.65 110.82
CA LEU A 4 -30.17 -38.38 110.82
C LEU A 4 -29.40 -39.68 110.51
N LEU A 5 -28.37 -39.63 109.65
CA LEU A 5 -27.24 -40.56 109.69
C LEU A 5 -25.99 -39.88 109.11
N LEU A 6 -24.95 -39.81 109.96
CA LEU A 6 -23.59 -39.42 109.61
C LEU A 6 -22.96 -40.45 108.65
N GLY A 7 -22.22 -39.97 107.66
CA GLY A 7 -21.41 -40.79 106.76
C GLY A 7 -20.12 -40.06 106.33
N VAL A 8 -19.04 -40.39 107.03
CA VAL A 8 -17.61 -40.39 106.64
C VAL A 8 -17.17 -39.53 105.46
N SER A 9 -16.36 -38.49 105.76
CA SER A 9 -15.52 -37.78 104.79
C SER A 9 -14.47 -38.71 104.19
N ALA A 10 -14.61 -39.02 102.89
CA ALA A 10 -13.50 -39.42 102.04
C ALA A 10 -13.19 -38.25 101.10
N VAL A 11 -12.11 -37.53 101.37
CA VAL A 11 -11.53 -36.59 100.41
C VAL A 11 -10.84 -37.43 99.34
N ALA A 12 -11.57 -37.74 98.27
CA ALA A 12 -10.94 -38.13 97.02
C ALA A 12 -10.42 -36.86 96.37
N LEU A 13 -9.10 -36.64 96.42
CA LEU A 13 -8.44 -35.74 95.48
C LEU A 13 -8.71 -36.30 94.07
N ALA A 14 -9.71 -35.74 93.39
CA ALA A 14 -9.76 -35.83 91.95
C ALA A 14 -8.58 -35.02 91.42
N VAL A 15 -7.48 -35.70 91.13
CA VAL A 15 -6.46 -35.17 90.24
C VAL A 15 -7.16 -35.04 88.89
N SER A 16 -7.72 -33.86 88.61
CA SER A 16 -8.09 -33.49 87.26
C SER A 16 -6.79 -33.56 86.46
N GLN A 17 -6.61 -34.62 85.68
CA GLN A 17 -5.66 -34.55 84.58
C GLN A 17 -6.12 -33.37 83.75
N ASN A 18 -5.38 -32.26 83.77
CA ASN A 18 -5.53 -31.21 82.79
C ASN A 18 -5.25 -31.89 81.45
N VAL A 19 -6.31 -32.31 80.76
CA VAL A 19 -6.23 -32.66 79.35
C VAL A 19 -5.88 -31.34 78.69
N ASN A 20 -4.58 -31.10 78.46
CA ASN A 20 -4.14 -29.94 77.71
C ASN A 20 -4.71 -30.10 76.31
N ALA A 21 -5.77 -29.33 76.02
CA ALA A 21 -6.38 -29.29 74.71
C ALA A 21 -5.43 -28.61 73.74
N ALA A 22 -5.43 -29.08 72.48
CA ALA A 22 -4.73 -28.43 71.38
C ALA A 22 -5.06 -26.92 71.32
N PRO A 23 -4.20 -26.09 70.70
CA PRO A 23 -4.45 -24.67 70.52
C PRO A 23 -5.86 -24.37 69.98
N ALA A 24 -6.38 -23.19 70.29
CA ALA A 24 -7.62 -22.71 69.71
C ALA A 24 -7.52 -22.69 68.18
N LYS A 25 -8.61 -22.99 67.48
CA LYS A 25 -8.63 -22.92 66.02
C LYS A 25 -8.37 -21.47 65.55
N PRO A 26 -7.42 -21.23 64.64
CA PRO A 26 -7.26 -19.93 63.99
C PRO A 26 -8.56 -19.48 63.31
N SER A 27 -8.97 -18.24 63.57
CA SER A 27 -10.05 -17.56 62.85
C SER A 27 -9.44 -16.54 61.90
N ILE A 28 -9.52 -16.79 60.59
CA ILE A 28 -8.96 -15.90 59.57
C ILE A 28 -9.70 -14.57 59.57
N ASP A 29 -8.94 -13.48 59.60
CA ASP A 29 -9.43 -12.12 59.40
C ASP A 29 -9.35 -11.80 57.91
N VAL A 30 -10.46 -12.00 57.20
CA VAL A 30 -10.54 -11.82 55.74
C VAL A 30 -10.20 -10.37 55.36
N TRP A 31 -10.72 -9.38 56.09
CA TRP A 31 -10.44 -7.96 55.84
C TRP A 31 -8.98 -7.61 56.14
N GLY A 32 -8.45 -8.10 57.26
CA GLY A 32 -7.03 -7.97 57.61
C GLY A 32 -6.07 -8.75 56.71
N SER A 33 -6.60 -9.56 55.78
CA SER A 33 -5.87 -10.39 54.81
C SER A 33 -6.17 -9.99 53.37
N ASN A 34 -6.49 -8.71 53.13
CA ASN A 34 -6.80 -8.16 51.81
C ASN A 34 -7.91 -8.93 51.05
N ASN A 35 -8.95 -9.37 51.76
CA ASN A 35 -10.03 -10.19 51.21
C ASN A 35 -9.55 -11.49 50.52
N LEU A 36 -8.37 -11.98 50.91
CA LEU A 36 -7.70 -13.15 50.33
C LEU A 36 -7.44 -13.01 48.82
N GLN A 37 -7.31 -11.76 48.33
CA GLN A 37 -6.96 -11.42 46.96
C GLN A 37 -5.52 -10.94 46.91
N PHE A 38 -4.68 -11.65 46.17
CA PHE A 38 -3.27 -11.31 45.98
C PHE A 38 -2.94 -11.31 44.49
N SER A 39 -1.90 -10.58 44.11
CA SER A 39 -1.47 -10.50 42.72
C SER A 39 0.05 -10.39 42.65
N LYS A 40 0.63 -11.05 41.66
CA LYS A 40 2.05 -10.89 41.30
C LYS A 40 2.31 -9.60 40.54
N ILE A 41 1.29 -9.08 39.87
CA ILE A 41 1.35 -7.84 39.11
C ILE A 41 0.56 -6.74 39.79
N GLN A 42 1.19 -5.58 39.94
CA GLN A 42 0.53 -4.36 40.40
C GLN A 42 0.32 -3.46 39.18
N LEU A 43 -0.94 -3.13 38.94
CA LEU A 43 -1.37 -2.32 37.80
C LEU A 43 -2.05 -1.05 38.31
N ALA A 44 -1.58 0.10 37.85
CA ALA A 44 -2.25 1.36 38.13
C ALA A 44 -3.60 1.41 37.38
N MET A 45 -4.72 1.51 38.10
CA MET A 45 -6.07 1.36 37.53
C MET A 45 -6.82 2.67 37.20
N GLU A 46 -6.47 3.77 37.87
CA GLU A 46 -7.23 5.04 37.81
C GLU A 46 -6.38 6.23 37.35
N THR A 47 -5.24 5.95 36.74
CA THR A 47 -4.31 6.97 36.25
C THR A 47 -3.65 6.48 34.97
N THR A 48 -3.04 7.41 34.23
CA THR A 48 -2.18 7.13 33.08
C THR A 48 -0.84 7.83 33.30
N SER A 49 0.26 7.09 33.17
CA SER A 49 1.64 7.57 33.35
C SER A 49 2.59 6.71 32.51
N GLY A 50 3.90 6.82 32.74
CA GLY A 50 4.91 5.96 32.11
C GLY A 50 4.73 4.48 32.48
N TYR A 51 5.06 3.60 31.54
CA TYR A 51 4.83 2.15 31.64
C TYR A 51 5.39 1.53 32.94
N ASP A 52 6.66 1.77 33.28
CA ASP A 52 7.30 1.25 34.51
C ASP A 52 6.65 1.77 35.81
N GLN A 53 5.95 2.91 35.77
CA GLN A 53 5.19 3.40 36.92
C GLN A 53 3.83 2.71 37.04
N MET A 54 3.27 2.28 35.92
CA MET A 54 1.94 1.67 35.86
C MET A 54 1.96 0.16 36.01
N VAL A 55 3.06 -0.50 35.61
CA VAL A 55 3.18 -1.96 35.55
C VAL A 55 4.38 -2.41 36.38
N GLN A 56 4.10 -3.11 37.48
CA GLN A 56 5.13 -3.67 38.36
C GLN A 56 4.87 -5.15 38.60
N TYR A 57 5.67 -6.01 37.99
CA TYR A 57 5.58 -7.46 38.13
C TYR A 57 6.59 -7.98 39.17
N ASN A 58 6.18 -8.97 39.95
CA ASN A 58 7.00 -9.63 40.96
C ASN A 58 6.96 -11.15 40.76
N ASP A 59 8.12 -11.81 40.83
CA ASP A 59 8.19 -13.27 40.69
C ASP A 59 7.42 -14.02 41.77
N LEU A 60 7.29 -13.41 42.96
CA LEU A 60 6.53 -13.92 44.09
C LEU A 60 5.47 -12.89 44.50
N ALA A 61 4.22 -13.32 44.64
CA ALA A 61 3.20 -12.53 45.30
C ALA A 61 3.50 -12.46 46.80
N GLU A 62 3.43 -11.27 47.39
CA GLU A 62 3.50 -11.11 48.84
C GLU A 62 2.13 -11.47 49.45
N ILE A 63 2.07 -12.64 50.10
CA ILE A 63 0.85 -13.13 50.75
C ILE A 63 0.88 -12.71 52.22
N LYS A 64 -0.18 -12.03 52.66
CA LYS A 64 -0.34 -11.56 54.05
C LYS A 64 -1.65 -12.08 54.64
N ILE A 65 -1.56 -13.06 55.55
CA ILE A 65 -2.71 -13.69 56.20
C ILE A 65 -2.74 -13.32 57.67
N THR A 66 -3.77 -12.57 58.07
CA THR A 66 -4.05 -12.22 59.46
C THR A 66 -5.08 -13.19 60.03
N PHE A 67 -4.82 -13.72 61.22
CA PHE A 67 -5.76 -14.59 61.92
C PHE A 67 -5.74 -14.33 63.43
N ASN A 68 -6.86 -14.67 64.08
CA ASN A 68 -7.12 -14.38 65.47
C ASN A 68 -7.44 -15.65 66.27
N GLN A 69 -7.01 -15.66 67.53
CA GLN A 69 -7.30 -16.68 68.54
C GLN A 69 -7.61 -15.99 69.87
N TRP A 70 -8.79 -15.36 69.97
CA TRP A 70 -9.20 -14.54 71.13
C TRP A 70 -9.52 -15.34 72.40
N SER A 71 -9.73 -16.65 72.29
CA SER A 71 -10.10 -17.53 73.39
C SER A 71 -9.26 -18.80 73.34
N GLY A 72 -8.96 -19.39 74.50
CA GLY A 72 -8.09 -20.57 74.59
C GLY A 72 -6.60 -20.24 74.49
N THR A 73 -5.77 -21.27 74.32
CA THR A 73 -4.32 -21.11 74.05
C THR A 73 -4.09 -20.84 72.56
N THR A 74 -3.11 -19.99 72.25
CA THR A 74 -2.80 -19.61 70.86
C THR A 74 -1.89 -20.63 70.17
N GLY A 75 -1.09 -21.35 70.95
CA GLY A 75 -0.04 -22.23 70.44
C GLY A 75 1.26 -21.48 70.12
N ASP A 76 2.25 -22.22 69.64
CA ASP A 76 3.63 -21.74 69.45
C ASP A 76 3.94 -21.41 67.98
N THR A 77 3.39 -22.19 67.06
CA THR A 77 3.71 -22.11 65.62
C THR A 77 2.46 -22.20 64.77
N TYR A 78 2.47 -21.51 63.63
CA TYR A 78 1.46 -21.66 62.60
C TYR A 78 2.00 -22.42 61.39
N ASN A 79 1.11 -23.09 60.66
CA ASN A 79 1.35 -23.59 59.31
C ASN A 79 0.23 -23.09 58.39
N ILE A 80 0.58 -22.60 57.20
CA ILE A 80 -0.39 -22.28 56.15
C ILE A 80 -0.37 -23.40 55.12
N TYR A 81 -1.56 -23.82 54.70
CA TYR A 81 -1.75 -24.84 53.69
C TYR A 81 -2.54 -24.28 52.52
N PHE A 82 -2.10 -24.56 51.29
CA PHE A 82 -2.89 -24.42 50.06
C PHE A 82 -3.18 -25.82 49.53
N ASP A 83 -4.46 -26.16 49.38
CA ASP A 83 -4.93 -27.49 48.93
C ASP A 83 -4.33 -28.66 49.72
N GLY A 84 -4.15 -28.44 51.03
CA GLY A 84 -3.56 -29.42 51.94
C GLY A 84 -2.03 -29.50 51.92
N ASN A 85 -1.35 -28.80 51.02
CA ASN A 85 0.11 -28.70 50.96
C ASN A 85 0.60 -27.54 51.83
N LYS A 86 1.58 -27.78 52.70
CA LYS A 86 2.14 -26.73 53.57
C LYS A 86 2.98 -25.76 52.73
N VAL A 87 2.62 -24.48 52.73
CA VAL A 87 3.28 -23.43 51.94
C VAL A 87 4.06 -22.43 52.79
N ALA A 88 3.69 -22.25 54.06
CA ALA A 88 4.41 -21.37 54.98
C ALA A 88 4.32 -21.86 56.43
N THR A 89 5.26 -21.41 57.26
CA THR A 89 5.26 -21.64 58.72
C THR A 89 5.97 -20.51 59.44
N GLY A 90 5.61 -20.26 60.69
CA GLY A 90 6.23 -19.24 61.51
C GLY A 90 5.73 -19.26 62.95
N PRO A 91 6.26 -18.37 63.81
CA PRO A 91 5.83 -18.26 65.20
C PRO A 91 4.44 -17.62 65.31
N ILE A 92 3.65 -18.04 66.30
CA ILE A 92 2.42 -17.36 66.70
C ILE A 92 2.77 -16.29 67.73
N THR A 93 2.28 -15.07 67.54
CA THR A 93 2.57 -13.92 68.41
C THR A 93 1.29 -13.34 69.00
N GLY A 94 0.96 -13.72 70.23
CA GLY A 94 -0.24 -13.22 70.92
C GLY A 94 -1.55 -13.73 70.29
N SER A 95 -2.65 -13.06 70.59
CA SER A 95 -4.00 -13.48 70.16
C SER A 95 -4.36 -13.08 68.72
N GLN A 96 -3.50 -12.32 68.05
CA GLN A 96 -3.61 -11.96 66.64
C GLN A 96 -2.23 -12.10 66.00
N THR A 97 -2.13 -12.89 64.95
CA THR A 97 -0.88 -13.14 64.23
C THR A 97 -1.09 -12.81 62.75
N THR A 98 -0.08 -12.19 62.15
CA THR A 98 -0.01 -11.98 60.71
C THR A 98 1.15 -12.79 60.14
N ALA A 99 0.83 -13.72 59.25
CA ALA A 99 1.79 -14.48 58.47
C ALA A 99 2.08 -13.75 57.15
N THR A 100 3.36 -13.55 56.83
CA THR A 100 3.83 -12.96 55.57
C THR A 100 4.83 -13.89 54.91
N PHE A 101 4.60 -14.21 53.63
CA PHE A 101 5.47 -15.09 52.84
C PHE A 101 5.29 -14.81 51.34
N GLY A 102 6.28 -15.18 50.53
CA GLY A 102 6.20 -15.11 49.06
C GLY A 102 5.65 -16.41 48.46
N TYR A 103 4.81 -16.30 47.43
CA TYR A 103 4.28 -17.46 46.69
C TYR A 103 4.31 -17.21 45.18
N GLY A 104 4.87 -18.15 44.40
CA GLY A 104 5.21 -17.93 42.98
C GLY A 104 4.18 -18.38 41.97
N GLN A 105 3.30 -19.34 42.31
CA GLN A 105 2.32 -19.91 41.38
C GLN A 105 0.99 -19.17 41.49
N GLY A 106 0.47 -18.66 40.36
CA GLY A 106 -0.88 -18.13 40.29
C GLY A 106 -1.95 -19.23 40.38
N GLY A 107 -3.14 -18.90 40.85
CA GLY A 107 -4.24 -19.85 40.95
C GLY A 107 -5.28 -19.53 42.02
N LEU A 108 -6.25 -20.45 42.13
CA LEU A 108 -7.26 -20.50 43.19
C LEU A 108 -6.92 -21.65 44.15
N TYR A 109 -6.82 -21.34 45.45
CA TYR A 109 -6.37 -22.30 46.46
C TYR A 109 -7.34 -22.41 47.62
N GLN A 110 -7.60 -23.62 48.11
CA GLN A 110 -8.27 -23.82 49.39
C GLN A 110 -7.25 -23.64 50.53
N MET A 111 -7.26 -22.44 51.12
CA MET A 111 -6.33 -22.05 52.18
C MET A 111 -6.81 -22.49 53.57
N GLN A 112 -5.91 -23.04 54.38
CA GLN A 112 -6.12 -23.26 55.81
C GLN A 112 -4.95 -22.76 56.65
N VAL A 113 -5.25 -22.25 57.85
CA VAL A 113 -4.25 -21.91 58.87
C VAL A 113 -4.34 -22.93 60.01
N GLU A 114 -3.22 -23.52 60.37
CA GLU A 114 -3.08 -24.43 61.50
C GLU A 114 -2.26 -23.78 62.61
N ALA A 115 -2.70 -23.89 63.86
CA ALA A 115 -1.91 -23.53 65.03
C ALA A 115 -1.49 -24.80 65.78
N CYS A 116 -0.22 -24.88 66.18
CA CYS A 116 0.38 -26.04 66.85
C CYS A 116 1.18 -25.63 68.10
N ASP A 117 1.12 -26.47 69.12
CA ASP A 117 2.04 -26.48 70.28
C ASP A 117 2.36 -27.93 70.69
N ALA A 118 3.01 -28.12 71.84
CA ALA A 118 3.36 -29.45 72.35
C ALA A 118 2.16 -30.38 72.61
N THR A 119 0.94 -29.86 72.65
CA THR A 119 -0.29 -30.58 73.02
C THR A 119 -1.07 -31.06 71.80
N GLY A 120 -0.83 -30.47 70.62
CA GLY A 120 -1.45 -30.85 69.36
C GLY A 120 -1.58 -29.67 68.40
N CYS A 121 -2.38 -29.86 67.35
CA CYS A 121 -2.64 -28.85 66.32
C CYS A 121 -4.14 -28.69 66.04
N SER A 122 -4.53 -27.49 65.63
CA SER A 122 -5.91 -27.13 65.27
C SER A 122 -5.94 -26.30 63.98
N LYS A 123 -6.77 -26.70 63.01
CA LYS A 123 -6.94 -26.01 61.72
C LYS A 123 -8.18 -25.12 61.67
N SER A 124 -8.09 -24.03 60.92
CA SER A 124 -9.22 -23.22 60.48
C SER A 124 -10.12 -24.00 59.51
N ALA A 125 -11.32 -23.48 59.26
CA ALA A 125 -12.08 -23.87 58.07
C ALA A 125 -11.29 -23.46 56.80
N PRO A 126 -11.41 -24.22 55.70
CA PRO A 126 -10.85 -23.80 54.42
C PRO A 126 -11.57 -22.54 53.91
N MET A 127 -10.81 -21.65 53.30
CA MET A 127 -11.30 -20.47 52.58
C MET A 127 -10.56 -20.38 51.25
N GLU A 128 -11.25 -19.97 50.20
CA GLU A 128 -10.61 -19.74 48.90
C GLU A 128 -9.70 -18.51 48.97
N LEU A 129 -8.50 -18.63 48.41
CA LEU A 129 -7.51 -17.59 48.26
C LEU A 129 -7.12 -17.49 46.79
N VAL A 130 -7.01 -16.27 46.29
CA VAL A 130 -6.66 -15.97 44.90
C VAL A 130 -5.24 -15.42 44.85
N VAL A 131 -4.41 -16.00 43.98
CA VAL A 131 -3.13 -15.41 43.56
C VAL A 131 -3.20 -15.14 42.07
N ALA A 132 -3.38 -13.88 41.68
CA ALA A 132 -3.40 -13.49 40.27
C ALA A 132 -1.99 -13.50 39.67
N ASP A 133 -1.88 -14.07 38.47
CA ASP A 133 -0.69 -14.05 37.60
C ASP A 133 -1.15 -13.86 36.15
N THR A 134 -0.24 -13.39 35.30
CA THR A 134 -0.54 -12.98 33.92
C THR A 134 -0.63 -14.14 32.92
N ASP A 135 -0.56 -15.38 33.40
CA ASP A 135 -0.90 -16.58 32.63
C ASP A 135 -2.42 -16.90 32.68
N GLY A 136 -3.17 -16.17 33.52
CA GLY A 136 -4.61 -16.41 33.69
C GLY A 136 -4.95 -17.60 34.58
N SER A 137 -3.99 -18.21 35.27
CA SER A 137 -4.20 -19.41 36.14
C SER A 137 -5.25 -19.23 37.24
N HIS A 138 -5.59 -18.00 37.59
CA HIS A 138 -6.62 -17.62 38.56
C HIS A 138 -8.00 -17.35 37.94
N LEU A 139 -8.11 -17.36 36.60
CA LEU A 139 -9.32 -17.04 35.86
C LEU A 139 -10.02 -18.33 35.42
N ALA A 140 -11.35 -18.26 35.35
CA ALA A 140 -12.12 -19.27 34.63
C ALA A 140 -11.96 -19.08 33.11
N PRO A 141 -12.21 -20.13 32.30
CA PRO A 141 -12.32 -20.00 30.85
C PRO A 141 -13.27 -18.86 30.43
N LEU A 142 -12.87 -18.06 29.44
CA LEU A 142 -13.67 -16.92 28.97
C LEU A 142 -15.05 -17.38 28.45
N THR A 143 -16.09 -16.64 28.82
CA THR A 143 -17.42 -16.82 28.22
C THR A 143 -17.47 -16.09 26.89
N MET A 144 -17.75 -16.83 25.81
CA MET A 144 -17.71 -16.31 24.44
C MET A 144 -19.08 -15.77 23.99
N ASN A 145 -19.06 -14.73 23.15
CA ASN A 145 -20.20 -14.12 22.48
C ASN A 145 -19.86 -13.92 20.99
N ILE A 146 -19.69 -15.05 20.29
CA ILE A 146 -19.26 -15.09 18.89
C ILE A 146 -20.49 -14.94 17.99
N ASP A 147 -20.37 -14.19 16.89
CA ASP A 147 -21.41 -14.14 15.86
C ASP A 147 -21.69 -15.56 15.33
N PRO A 148 -22.93 -16.06 15.37
CA PRO A 148 -23.28 -17.42 14.96
C PRO A 148 -23.06 -17.71 13.47
N ASN A 149 -22.76 -16.71 12.64
CA ASN A 149 -22.34 -16.92 11.26
C ASN A 149 -20.95 -17.59 11.17
N ASN A 150 -20.11 -17.47 12.21
CA ASN A 150 -18.89 -18.26 12.33
C ASN A 150 -19.25 -19.74 12.52
N LYS A 151 -18.97 -20.56 11.51
CA LYS A 151 -19.25 -22.00 11.54
C LYS A 151 -18.14 -22.73 12.30
N SER A 152 -18.36 -24.01 12.60
CA SER A 152 -17.34 -24.85 13.23
C SER A 152 -16.65 -25.73 12.19
N TYR A 153 -15.34 -25.84 12.30
CA TYR A 153 -14.51 -26.65 11.42
C TYR A 153 -13.60 -27.59 12.21
N ASN A 154 -13.03 -28.57 11.51
CA ASN A 154 -12.02 -29.48 12.05
C ASN A 154 -10.83 -29.52 11.08
N THR A 155 -10.32 -28.34 10.77
CA THR A 155 -9.09 -28.16 9.97
C THR A 155 -7.92 -28.81 10.69
N ASP A 156 -6.94 -29.31 9.94
CA ASP A 156 -5.73 -29.90 10.52
C ASP A 156 -5.07 -28.87 11.46
N PRO A 157 -4.82 -29.19 12.74
CA PRO A 157 -4.22 -28.25 13.69
C PRO A 157 -2.80 -27.81 13.31
N ASN A 158 -2.14 -28.49 12.35
CA ASN A 158 -0.85 -28.08 11.81
C ASN A 158 -0.95 -26.98 10.73
N MET A 159 -2.16 -26.67 10.25
CA MET A 159 -2.38 -25.55 9.33
C MET A 159 -2.56 -24.26 10.13
N VAL A 160 -1.77 -23.24 9.79
CA VAL A 160 -1.94 -21.92 10.38
C VAL A 160 -3.26 -21.31 9.90
N VAL A 161 -4.10 -20.95 10.86
CA VAL A 161 -5.22 -20.02 10.69
C VAL A 161 -5.01 -18.90 11.71
N GLY A 162 -4.44 -17.79 11.25
CA GLY A 162 -4.09 -16.63 12.07
C GLY A 162 -5.01 -15.44 11.85
N THR A 163 -5.10 -14.54 12.82
CA THR A 163 -5.73 -13.24 12.58
C THR A 163 -5.16 -12.16 13.50
N TYR A 164 -5.22 -10.91 13.06
CA TYR A 164 -4.96 -9.77 13.91
C TYR A 164 -6.21 -9.37 14.71
N PHE A 165 -6.01 -9.10 16.01
CA PHE A 165 -6.97 -8.44 16.90
C PHE A 165 -6.37 -7.11 17.35
N VAL A 166 -7.09 -6.01 17.13
CA VAL A 166 -6.59 -4.67 17.40
C VAL A 166 -7.04 -4.11 18.75
N GLU A 167 -6.10 -3.50 19.47
CA GLU A 167 -6.31 -2.92 20.81
C GLU A 167 -7.46 -1.91 20.84
N TRP A 168 -7.59 -1.09 19.79
CA TRP A 168 -8.60 -0.06 19.68
C TRP A 168 -9.97 -0.57 19.19
N GLY A 169 -10.09 -1.85 18.84
CA GLY A 169 -11.35 -2.47 18.37
C GLY A 169 -12.49 -2.39 19.39
N ILE A 170 -12.16 -2.23 20.65
CA ILE A 170 -13.12 -2.14 21.76
C ILE A 170 -13.87 -0.79 21.85
N TYR A 171 -13.48 0.19 21.03
CA TYR A 171 -14.07 1.52 21.04
C TYR A 171 -15.25 1.62 20.06
N GLY A 172 -15.13 2.42 19.00
CA GLY A 172 -16.22 2.63 18.05
C GLY A 172 -16.62 1.37 17.30
N ARG A 173 -15.67 0.44 17.08
CA ARG A 173 -15.88 -0.85 16.41
C ARG A 173 -16.70 -1.83 17.28
N ASP A 174 -16.71 -1.63 18.60
CA ASP A 174 -17.42 -2.43 19.60
C ASP A 174 -17.17 -3.95 19.45
N TYR A 175 -15.91 -4.31 19.18
CA TYR A 175 -15.48 -5.69 19.04
C TYR A 175 -14.48 -6.03 20.14
N THR A 176 -14.85 -6.97 21.00
CA THR A 176 -14.09 -7.37 22.19
C THR A 176 -13.58 -8.80 22.06
N VAL A 177 -12.66 -9.20 22.94
CA VAL A 177 -11.98 -10.51 22.87
C VAL A 177 -12.97 -11.69 22.90
N ASP A 178 -14.10 -11.56 23.59
CA ASP A 178 -15.14 -12.60 23.63
C ASP A 178 -15.91 -12.78 22.32
N ASN A 179 -15.78 -11.84 21.36
CA ASN A 179 -16.34 -11.98 20.02
C ASN A 179 -15.46 -12.82 19.09
N ILE A 180 -14.17 -13.00 19.42
CA ILE A 180 -13.21 -13.71 18.58
C ILE A 180 -13.65 -15.18 18.44
N PRO A 181 -13.81 -15.69 17.21
CA PRO A 181 -14.11 -17.10 16.94
C PRO A 181 -12.89 -18.01 17.18
N ALA A 182 -12.40 -18.05 18.42
CA ALA A 182 -11.10 -18.65 18.78
C ALA A 182 -10.98 -20.16 18.52
N ASP A 183 -12.09 -20.90 18.43
CA ASP A 183 -12.08 -22.32 18.03
C ASP A 183 -11.66 -22.53 16.57
N ASN A 184 -11.73 -21.47 15.76
CA ASN A 184 -11.33 -21.42 14.37
C ASN A 184 -9.96 -20.73 14.19
N LEU A 185 -9.18 -20.57 15.26
CA LEU A 185 -7.90 -19.87 15.17
C LEU A 185 -6.81 -20.69 15.84
N THR A 186 -5.64 -20.65 15.22
CA THR A 186 -4.38 -21.16 15.77
C THR A 186 -3.54 -20.04 16.36
N HIS A 187 -3.62 -18.83 15.77
CA HIS A 187 -2.84 -17.66 16.18
C HIS A 187 -3.75 -16.43 16.28
N ILE A 188 -3.62 -15.69 17.38
CA ILE A 188 -4.10 -14.31 17.51
C ILE A 188 -2.88 -13.41 17.62
N ILE A 189 -2.79 -12.44 16.71
CA ILE A 189 -1.73 -11.44 16.69
C ILE A 189 -2.30 -10.13 17.23
N TYR A 190 -1.81 -9.66 18.37
CA TYR A 190 -2.35 -8.49 19.07
C TYR A 190 -1.70 -7.21 18.55
N GLY A 191 -2.46 -6.42 17.78
CA GLY A 191 -2.04 -5.15 17.19
C GLY A 191 -2.40 -3.95 18.08
N PHE A 192 -1.47 -3.07 18.48
CA PHE A 192 -0.02 -3.16 18.31
C PHE A 192 0.71 -2.68 19.56
N ILE A 193 1.91 -3.23 19.74
CA ILE A 193 2.84 -2.87 20.80
C ILE A 193 3.85 -1.85 20.26
N PRO A 194 3.86 -0.60 20.76
CA PRO A 194 4.79 0.43 20.31
C PRO A 194 6.19 0.27 20.91
N ILE A 195 7.17 0.88 20.21
CA ILE A 195 8.54 1.05 20.68
C ILE A 195 8.75 2.53 21.04
N CYS A 196 9.29 2.82 22.23
CA CYS A 196 9.63 4.19 22.61
C CYS A 196 10.76 4.75 21.73
N GLY A 197 10.72 6.05 21.42
CA GLY A 197 11.70 6.71 20.55
C GLY A 197 11.03 7.51 19.42
N PRO A 198 11.66 7.64 18.24
CA PRO A 198 11.10 8.40 17.12
C PRO A 198 9.80 7.75 16.64
N ASN A 199 8.70 8.48 16.60
CA ASN A 199 7.36 7.95 16.28
C ASN A 199 6.48 9.04 15.62
N GLU A 200 7.05 9.78 14.68
CA GLU A 200 6.35 10.90 14.03
C GLU A 200 5.17 10.38 13.18
N SER A 201 5.29 9.18 12.60
CA SER A 201 4.24 8.52 11.82
C SER A 201 2.93 8.32 12.60
N VAL A 202 2.98 8.14 13.91
CA VAL A 202 1.78 8.02 14.78
C VAL A 202 0.90 9.26 14.72
N LYS A 203 1.44 10.43 14.37
CA LYS A 203 0.64 11.66 14.22
C LYS A 203 -0.35 11.57 13.06
N SER A 204 -0.08 10.71 12.06
CA SER A 204 -0.98 10.50 10.91
C SER A 204 -2.33 9.88 11.31
N VAL A 205 -2.37 9.09 12.39
CA VAL A 205 -3.60 8.52 12.96
C VAL A 205 -4.55 9.61 13.48
N GLY A 206 -4.00 10.76 13.88
CA GLY A 206 -4.74 11.82 14.54
C GLY A 206 -5.19 11.45 15.96
N GLY A 207 -6.24 12.12 16.45
CA GLY A 207 -6.75 11.92 17.81
C GLY A 207 -5.70 12.19 18.88
N ASN A 208 -5.61 11.29 19.88
CA ASN A 208 -4.66 11.39 20.99
C ASN A 208 -3.52 10.35 20.93
N SER A 209 -3.36 9.63 19.80
CA SER A 209 -2.49 8.46 19.72
C SER A 209 -1.02 8.79 20.04
N PHE A 210 -0.45 9.83 19.40
CA PHE A 210 0.93 10.24 19.65
C PHE A 210 1.17 10.65 21.10
N ASN A 211 0.26 11.44 21.69
CA ASN A 211 0.40 11.90 23.08
C ASN A 211 0.26 10.76 24.10
N ALA A 212 -0.59 9.77 23.81
CA ALA A 212 -0.72 8.57 24.63
C ALA A 212 0.62 7.80 24.65
N LEU A 213 1.25 7.62 23.48
CA LEU A 213 2.58 7.01 23.39
C LEU A 213 3.65 7.81 24.14
N GLN A 214 3.68 9.15 23.99
CA GLN A 214 4.61 9.98 24.76
C GLN A 214 4.41 9.85 26.28
N THR A 215 3.17 9.62 26.73
CA THR A 215 2.86 9.38 28.14
C THR A 215 3.34 8.00 28.58
N ALA A 216 3.06 6.95 27.80
CA ALA A 216 3.51 5.58 28.08
C ALA A 216 5.04 5.47 28.13
N CYS A 217 5.74 6.21 27.28
CA CYS A 217 7.21 6.24 27.24
C CYS A 217 7.86 7.11 28.32
N LYS A 218 7.09 7.81 29.16
CA LYS A 218 7.65 8.71 30.16
C LYS A 218 8.47 7.96 31.21
N GLY A 219 9.79 8.15 31.17
CA GLY A 219 10.73 7.47 32.08
C GLY A 219 11.22 6.11 31.58
N MET A 220 10.75 5.69 30.40
CA MET A 220 11.31 4.56 29.65
C MET A 220 12.54 5.02 28.87
N GLN A 221 13.43 4.08 28.53
CA GLN A 221 14.50 4.36 27.57
C GLN A 221 13.95 4.25 26.15
N ASP A 222 14.50 5.05 25.23
CA ASP A 222 14.26 4.85 23.80
C ASP A 222 14.67 3.42 23.40
N PHE A 223 13.90 2.85 22.48
CA PHE A 223 13.95 1.50 21.94
C PHE A 223 13.43 0.39 22.88
N GLU A 224 12.79 0.73 24.00
CA GLU A 224 12.05 -0.24 24.81
C GLU A 224 10.56 -0.32 24.42
N VAL A 225 9.96 -1.51 24.48
CA VAL A 225 8.52 -1.70 24.24
C VAL A 225 7.65 -1.24 25.42
N VAL A 226 6.47 -0.69 25.10
CA VAL A 226 5.43 -0.31 26.07
C VAL A 226 4.04 -0.70 25.58
N ILE A 227 3.02 -0.59 26.43
CA ILE A 227 1.61 -0.66 26.00
C ILE A 227 1.17 0.72 25.53
N HIS A 228 0.48 0.80 24.38
CA HIS A 228 0.01 2.08 23.83
C HIS A 228 -1.16 2.63 24.63
N ASP A 229 -2.19 1.82 24.84
CA ASP A 229 -3.41 2.18 25.57
C ASP A 229 -3.64 1.26 26.79
N PRO A 230 -3.11 1.62 27.98
CA PRO A 230 -3.30 0.83 29.19
C PRO A 230 -4.78 0.72 29.59
N TRP A 231 -5.64 1.66 29.16
CA TRP A 231 -7.06 1.58 29.45
C TRP A 231 -7.68 0.37 28.77
N ALA A 232 -7.46 0.24 27.45
CA ALA A 232 -7.92 -0.89 26.67
C ALA A 232 -7.24 -2.20 27.12
N ALA A 233 -5.91 -2.16 27.30
CA ALA A 233 -5.12 -3.35 27.60
C ALA A 233 -5.51 -4.00 28.94
N TYR A 234 -5.55 -3.23 30.05
CA TYR A 234 -5.73 -3.86 31.36
C TYR A 234 -6.58 -3.11 32.40
N GLN A 235 -7.05 -1.88 32.14
CA GLN A 235 -7.85 -1.14 33.14
C GLN A 235 -9.35 -1.26 32.92
N LYS A 236 -9.82 -1.28 31.67
CA LYS A 236 -11.25 -1.25 31.34
C LYS A 236 -11.95 -2.49 31.91
N SER A 237 -13.00 -2.26 32.70
CA SER A 237 -13.85 -3.34 33.17
C SER A 237 -14.81 -3.80 32.06
N PHE A 238 -14.83 -5.10 31.82
CA PHE A 238 -15.72 -5.79 30.89
C PHE A 238 -16.65 -6.69 31.69
N THR A 239 -17.93 -6.35 31.74
CA THR A 239 -18.89 -7.08 32.59
C THR A 239 -19.09 -8.51 32.12
N GLN A 240 -18.96 -8.76 30.81
CA GLN A 240 -19.03 -10.10 30.23
C GLN A 240 -17.88 -11.03 30.68
N ALA A 241 -16.74 -10.46 31.06
CA ALA A 241 -15.59 -11.19 31.62
C ALA A 241 -15.65 -11.30 33.15
N GLY A 242 -16.74 -10.82 33.78
CA GLY A 242 -16.88 -10.80 35.23
C GLY A 242 -15.99 -9.79 35.94
N HIS A 243 -15.39 -8.84 35.21
CA HIS A 243 -14.56 -7.81 35.81
C HIS A 243 -15.39 -6.91 36.75
N ASP A 244 -14.83 -6.63 37.92
CA ASP A 244 -15.30 -5.60 38.84
C ASP A 244 -14.22 -4.54 39.08
N TYR A 245 -14.53 -3.54 39.90
CA TYR A 245 -13.58 -2.46 40.19
C TYR A 245 -12.27 -2.97 40.83
N ASN A 246 -12.35 -3.93 41.75
CA ASN A 246 -11.20 -4.45 42.51
C ASN A 246 -10.43 -5.57 41.78
N THR A 247 -10.91 -6.01 40.62
CA THR A 247 -10.26 -7.04 39.82
C THR A 247 -8.86 -6.57 39.44
N PRO A 248 -7.80 -7.35 39.77
CA PRO A 248 -6.41 -6.88 39.72
C PRO A 248 -5.85 -6.75 38.30
N ILE A 249 -6.45 -7.43 37.32
CA ILE A 249 -6.13 -7.35 35.89
C ILE A 249 -7.46 -7.31 35.14
N LYS A 250 -7.68 -6.35 34.25
CA LYS A 250 -8.90 -6.22 33.44
C LYS A 250 -8.54 -6.08 31.96
N GLY A 251 -9.34 -5.34 31.19
CA GLY A 251 -9.08 -5.01 29.79
C GLY A 251 -9.00 -6.24 28.88
N ASN A 252 -8.45 -6.01 27.69
CA ASN A 252 -8.20 -7.05 26.69
C ASN A 252 -7.30 -8.15 27.25
N TYR A 253 -6.28 -7.79 28.03
CA TYR A 253 -5.27 -8.74 28.52
C TYR A 253 -5.86 -9.76 29.48
N ALA A 254 -6.73 -9.37 30.42
CA ALA A 254 -7.42 -10.34 31.27
C ALA A 254 -8.36 -11.26 30.47
N MET A 255 -9.00 -10.72 29.42
CA MET A 255 -9.85 -11.55 28.55
C MET A 255 -9.01 -12.52 27.72
N LEU A 256 -7.85 -12.12 27.20
CA LEU A 256 -6.92 -13.01 26.48
C LEU A 256 -6.33 -14.09 27.41
N MET A 257 -6.01 -13.74 28.65
CA MET A 257 -5.64 -14.71 29.69
C MET A 257 -6.74 -15.75 29.92
N ALA A 258 -8.00 -15.31 30.07
CA ALA A 258 -9.14 -16.21 30.22
C ALA A 258 -9.44 -17.01 28.93
N LEU A 259 -9.14 -16.44 27.76
CA LEU A 259 -9.27 -17.13 26.47
C LEU A 259 -8.25 -18.26 26.35
N LYS A 260 -7.01 -18.06 26.82
CA LYS A 260 -6.01 -19.14 26.94
C LYS A 260 -6.45 -20.25 27.90
N GLN A 261 -7.17 -19.93 28.98
CA GLN A 261 -7.76 -20.97 29.84
C GLN A 261 -8.84 -21.79 29.11
N ARG A 262 -9.52 -21.21 28.11
CA ARG A 262 -10.50 -21.89 27.26
C ARG A 262 -9.85 -22.70 26.12
N ASN A 263 -8.86 -22.10 25.46
CA ASN A 263 -8.15 -22.61 24.31
C ASN A 263 -6.63 -22.63 24.61
N PRO A 264 -6.14 -23.62 25.38
CA PRO A 264 -4.74 -23.63 25.85
C PRO A 264 -3.71 -23.76 24.72
N ASP A 265 -4.09 -24.38 23.60
CA ASP A 265 -3.22 -24.58 22.44
C ASP A 265 -3.17 -23.35 21.51
N LEU A 266 -4.05 -22.36 21.69
CA LEU A 266 -4.06 -21.12 20.92
C LEU A 266 -2.76 -20.34 21.19
N LYS A 267 -2.10 -19.86 20.13
CA LYS A 267 -0.95 -18.96 20.23
C LYS A 267 -1.40 -17.51 20.24
N ILE A 268 -0.94 -16.73 21.20
CA ILE A 268 -1.19 -15.29 21.23
C ILE A 268 0.16 -14.59 21.14
N LEU A 269 0.34 -13.76 20.12
CA LEU A 269 1.59 -13.06 19.84
C LEU A 269 1.38 -11.55 19.95
N PRO A 270 2.24 -10.80 20.66
CA PRO A 270 2.25 -9.35 20.57
C PRO A 270 2.89 -8.95 19.24
N SER A 271 2.16 -8.23 18.38
CA SER A 271 2.76 -7.61 17.19
C SER A 271 3.35 -6.27 17.56
N ILE A 272 4.65 -6.12 17.32
CA ILE A 272 5.42 -4.92 17.60
C ILE A 272 5.61 -4.15 16.29
N GLY A 273 5.11 -2.91 16.25
CA GLY A 273 5.18 -2.05 15.08
C GLY A 273 3.85 -1.91 14.37
N GLY A 274 3.82 -2.28 13.10
CA GLY A 274 2.78 -1.94 12.13
C GLY A 274 3.05 -0.61 11.44
N TRP A 275 2.23 -0.27 10.46
CA TRP A 275 2.38 0.91 9.58
C TRP A 275 2.79 2.21 10.30
N THR A 276 2.17 2.55 11.44
CA THR A 276 2.36 3.86 12.10
C THR A 276 3.38 3.86 13.24
N LEU A 277 3.87 2.69 13.65
CA LEU A 277 4.73 2.48 14.81
C LEU A 277 6.11 1.89 14.45
N SER A 278 6.44 1.89 13.15
CA SER A 278 7.68 1.30 12.64
C SER A 278 8.89 2.24 12.66
N ASP A 279 8.70 3.55 12.87
CA ASP A 279 9.78 4.56 12.86
C ASP A 279 11.03 4.17 13.71
N PRO A 280 10.91 3.58 14.92
CA PRO A 280 12.08 3.18 15.72
C PRO A 280 12.95 2.10 15.08
N PHE A 281 12.38 1.22 14.25
CA PHE A 281 13.13 0.11 13.65
C PHE A 281 14.26 0.59 12.72
N TYR A 282 14.09 1.72 12.04
CA TYR A 282 15.13 2.30 11.18
C TYR A 282 16.40 2.72 11.96
N SER A 283 16.34 2.75 13.29
CA SER A 283 17.52 2.97 14.17
C SER A 283 18.22 1.68 14.60
N PHE A 284 17.75 0.50 14.14
CA PHE A 284 18.28 -0.82 14.53
C PHE A 284 19.50 -1.25 13.72
N THR A 285 19.92 -0.44 12.75
CA THR A 285 21.27 -0.53 12.17
C THR A 285 22.36 -0.37 13.25
N ASP A 286 22.06 0.31 14.37
CA ASP A 286 22.86 0.29 15.59
C ASP A 286 22.43 -0.86 16.52
N LYS A 287 23.35 -1.82 16.71
CA LYS A 287 23.15 -2.96 17.62
C LYS A 287 22.81 -2.55 19.05
N ALA A 288 23.32 -1.42 19.55
CA ALA A 288 23.01 -0.98 20.91
C ALA A 288 21.52 -0.65 21.11
N ASN A 289 20.82 -0.27 20.04
CA ASN A 289 19.37 -0.05 20.07
C ASN A 289 18.62 -1.38 20.04
N ARG A 290 19.07 -2.34 19.22
CA ARG A 290 18.53 -3.71 19.21
C ARG A 290 18.69 -4.39 20.57
N ASP A 291 19.84 -4.24 21.23
CA ASP A 291 20.10 -4.84 22.54
C ASP A 291 19.11 -4.35 23.61
N LYS A 292 18.76 -3.06 23.61
CA LYS A 292 17.73 -2.50 24.51
C LYS A 292 16.36 -3.07 24.17
N PHE A 293 16.03 -3.11 22.88
CA PHE A 293 14.77 -3.62 22.38
C PHE A 293 14.57 -5.09 22.78
N VAL A 294 15.50 -5.98 22.43
CA VAL A 294 15.44 -7.41 22.74
C VAL A 294 15.34 -7.66 24.25
N ALA A 295 16.10 -6.93 25.07
CA ALA A 295 16.00 -7.02 26.53
C ALA A 295 14.62 -6.58 27.05
N SER A 296 14.04 -5.54 26.46
CA SER A 296 12.70 -5.06 26.82
C SER A 296 11.60 -6.05 26.43
N VAL A 297 11.74 -6.75 25.29
CA VAL A 297 10.83 -7.82 24.87
C VAL A 297 10.91 -9.00 25.83
N LYS A 298 12.11 -9.42 26.27
CA LYS A 298 12.26 -10.45 27.31
C LYS A 298 11.52 -10.08 28.60
N ARG A 299 11.69 -8.82 29.05
CA ARG A 299 10.99 -8.29 30.23
C ARG A 299 9.47 -8.29 30.03
N PHE A 300 9.01 -7.93 28.83
CA PHE A 300 7.60 -7.89 28.48
C PHE A 300 6.96 -9.28 28.52
N LEU A 301 7.59 -10.30 27.93
CA LEU A 301 7.09 -11.69 27.93
C LEU A 301 7.11 -12.34 29.32
N ASN A 302 8.10 -12.00 30.16
CA ASN A 302 8.09 -12.41 31.57
C ASN A 302 6.98 -11.74 32.38
N THR A 303 6.62 -10.51 32.02
CA THR A 303 5.54 -9.74 32.66
C THR A 303 4.17 -10.24 32.22
N TRP A 304 3.98 -10.54 30.93
CA TRP A 304 2.70 -10.88 30.31
C TRP A 304 2.71 -12.30 29.75
N LYS A 305 2.56 -13.28 30.66
CA LYS A 305 2.83 -14.69 30.37
C LYS A 305 1.86 -15.35 29.40
N PHE A 306 0.67 -14.79 29.18
CA PHE A 306 -0.27 -15.33 28.19
C PHE A 306 0.23 -15.23 26.74
N TYR A 307 1.22 -14.38 26.46
CA TYR A 307 1.88 -14.32 25.16
C TYR A 307 2.83 -15.52 24.97
N ASP A 308 2.86 -16.04 23.74
CA ASP A 308 3.58 -17.27 23.34
C ASP A 308 4.74 -17.01 22.39
N GLY A 309 5.19 -15.76 22.27
CA GLY A 309 6.20 -15.39 21.30
C GLY A 309 6.25 -13.90 21.05
N VAL A 310 6.79 -13.51 19.91
CA VAL A 310 6.79 -12.13 19.43
C VAL A 310 6.64 -12.09 17.92
N ASP A 311 5.84 -11.14 17.45
CA ASP A 311 5.67 -10.83 16.03
C ASP A 311 6.27 -9.45 15.74
N ILE A 312 7.06 -9.34 14.67
CA ILE A 312 7.75 -8.11 14.28
C ILE A 312 7.16 -7.57 12.98
N ASP A 313 6.50 -6.43 13.06
CA ASP A 313 5.86 -5.78 11.91
C ASP A 313 6.60 -4.48 11.61
N TRP A 314 7.84 -4.61 11.10
CA TRP A 314 8.61 -3.47 10.60
C TRP A 314 8.16 -3.14 9.18
N GLU A 315 7.52 -1.98 9.03
CA GLU A 315 7.01 -1.47 7.76
C GLU A 315 7.75 -0.20 7.29
N TYR A 316 8.78 -0.29 6.44
CA TYR A 316 9.47 -1.51 5.98
C TYR A 316 11.00 -1.32 6.00
N PRO A 317 11.80 -2.39 6.18
CA PRO A 317 13.22 -2.35 5.85
C PRO A 317 13.43 -1.77 4.45
N GLY A 318 14.32 -0.79 4.30
CA GLY A 318 14.57 -0.12 3.02
C GLY A 318 13.73 1.14 2.76
N GLY A 319 12.61 1.30 3.46
CA GLY A 319 11.77 2.51 3.42
C GLY A 319 10.36 2.28 2.90
N ASP A 320 9.76 3.32 2.30
CA ASP A 320 8.39 3.32 1.76
C ASP A 320 7.27 2.98 2.76
N GLY A 321 7.57 3.07 4.06
CA GLY A 321 6.57 3.04 5.12
C GLY A 321 5.86 4.40 5.30
N ALA A 322 5.24 4.60 6.47
CA ALA A 322 4.55 5.86 6.79
C ALA A 322 5.50 7.08 6.87
N ALA A 323 6.77 6.86 7.23
CA ALA A 323 7.80 7.91 7.30
C ALA A 323 8.56 8.00 5.97
N PRO A 324 8.32 9.02 5.12
CA PRO A 324 8.94 9.12 3.79
C PRO A 324 10.43 9.50 3.85
N ASP A 325 10.95 9.89 5.00
CA ASP A 325 12.33 10.29 5.24
C ASP A 325 13.19 9.22 5.93
N LEU A 326 12.61 8.04 6.21
CA LEU A 326 13.29 6.88 6.77
C LEU A 326 13.39 5.74 5.75
N GLY A 327 14.37 4.86 5.94
CA GLY A 327 14.68 3.75 5.03
C GLY A 327 16.13 3.75 4.56
N ASP A 328 16.80 2.62 4.70
CA ASP A 328 18.14 2.38 4.19
C ASP A 328 18.21 0.98 3.54
N PRO A 329 18.03 0.90 2.19
CA PRO A 329 18.06 -0.36 1.44
C PRO A 329 19.35 -1.17 1.59
N VAL A 330 20.44 -0.55 2.07
CA VAL A 330 21.73 -1.24 2.26
C VAL A 330 21.84 -1.83 3.65
N ASN A 331 21.37 -1.12 4.68
CA ASN A 331 21.65 -1.46 6.08
C ASN A 331 20.45 -2.04 6.83
N ASP A 332 19.22 -1.77 6.41
CA ASP A 332 18.03 -2.25 7.10
C ASP A 332 17.84 -3.76 6.98
N GLY A 333 18.08 -4.35 5.81
CA GLY A 333 18.02 -5.80 5.60
C GLY A 333 18.96 -6.59 6.52
N PRO A 334 20.26 -6.26 6.58
CA PRO A 334 21.18 -6.84 7.56
C PRO A 334 20.74 -6.61 9.01
N ALA A 335 20.22 -5.43 9.35
CA ALA A 335 19.72 -5.14 10.70
C ALA A 335 18.50 -5.98 11.07
N TYR A 336 17.59 -6.22 10.13
CA TYR A 336 16.43 -7.10 10.29
C TYR A 336 16.88 -8.54 10.56
N ILE A 337 17.85 -9.07 9.79
CA ILE A 337 18.38 -10.43 9.99
C ILE A 337 19.04 -10.56 11.37
N ASP A 338 19.87 -9.58 11.75
CA ASP A 338 20.49 -9.54 13.08
C ASP A 338 19.43 -9.50 14.19
N LEU A 339 18.38 -8.68 14.02
CA LEU A 339 17.27 -8.58 14.97
C LEU A 339 16.59 -9.94 15.17
N MET A 340 16.25 -10.66 14.10
CA MET A 340 15.61 -11.98 14.20
C MET A 340 16.53 -12.99 14.89
N SER A 341 17.83 -12.97 14.58
CA SER A 341 18.81 -13.84 15.25
C SER A 341 18.93 -13.53 16.74
N GLU A 342 18.95 -12.25 17.12
CA GLU A 342 19.07 -11.80 18.51
C GLU A 342 17.79 -12.09 19.31
N LEU A 343 16.62 -11.90 18.71
CA LEU A 343 15.32 -12.26 19.30
C LEU A 343 15.22 -13.78 19.52
N ARG A 344 15.57 -14.60 18.52
CA ARG A 344 15.53 -16.07 18.66
C ARG A 344 16.42 -16.55 19.80
N ALA A 345 17.64 -16.02 19.91
CA ALA A 345 18.52 -16.34 21.03
C ALA A 345 17.91 -15.96 22.39
N MET A 346 17.25 -14.81 22.48
CA MET A 346 16.54 -14.38 23.70
C MET A 346 15.34 -15.29 24.02
N LEU A 347 14.57 -15.71 23.01
CA LEU A 347 13.45 -16.64 23.20
C LEU A 347 13.95 -18.02 23.65
N ASP A 348 15.06 -18.51 23.12
CA ASP A 348 15.68 -19.77 23.57
C ASP A 348 16.06 -19.73 25.06
N GLU A 349 16.48 -18.57 25.59
CA GLU A 349 16.69 -18.38 27.02
C GLU A 349 15.37 -18.49 27.80
N LEU A 350 14.28 -17.89 27.31
CA LEU A 350 12.96 -18.00 27.94
C LEU A 350 12.41 -19.43 27.91
N GLU A 351 12.63 -20.16 26.81
CA GLU A 351 12.26 -21.58 26.72
C GLU A 351 13.02 -22.41 27.77
N ALA A 352 14.31 -22.16 27.94
CA ALA A 352 15.12 -22.82 28.97
C ALA A 352 14.70 -22.44 30.40
N GLU A 353 14.30 -21.19 30.64
CA GLU A 353 13.86 -20.68 31.94
C GLU A 353 12.47 -21.19 32.33
N THR A 354 11.55 -21.31 31.37
CA THR A 354 10.12 -21.55 31.63
C THR A 354 9.64 -22.96 31.26
N GLY A 355 10.37 -23.66 30.38
CA GLY A 355 9.95 -24.94 29.78
C GLY A 355 8.80 -24.81 28.77
N ARG A 356 8.46 -23.59 28.36
CA ARG A 356 7.51 -23.32 27.26
C ARG A 356 8.24 -23.30 25.92
N GLU A 357 7.48 -23.32 24.84
CA GLU A 357 7.95 -23.01 23.49
C GLU A 357 7.50 -21.60 23.14
N TYR A 358 8.37 -20.82 22.50
CA TYR A 358 8.08 -19.45 22.08
C TYR A 358 8.29 -19.29 20.58
N GLU A 359 7.33 -18.67 19.89
CA GLU A 359 7.41 -18.44 18.44
C GLU A 359 8.00 -17.05 18.12
N LEU A 360 8.74 -16.97 17.02
CA LEU A 360 9.20 -15.72 16.42
C LEU A 360 8.61 -15.59 15.02
N THR A 361 7.80 -14.56 14.80
CA THR A 361 7.15 -14.29 13.52
C THR A 361 7.39 -12.87 13.05
N SER A 362 7.03 -12.58 11.80
CA SER A 362 7.02 -11.22 11.25
C SER A 362 6.03 -11.13 10.10
N ALA A 363 5.25 -10.05 10.05
CA ALA A 363 4.56 -9.67 8.83
C ALA A 363 5.44 -8.80 7.92
N ILE A 364 5.41 -9.10 6.62
CA ILE A 364 6.30 -8.45 5.64
C ILE A 364 5.54 -7.96 4.42
N GLY A 365 6.00 -6.84 3.86
CA GLY A 365 5.56 -6.36 2.55
C GLY A 365 6.00 -7.32 1.43
N VAL A 366 5.11 -7.57 0.47
CA VAL A 366 5.34 -8.57 -0.59
C VAL A 366 5.57 -7.97 -1.98
N GLY A 367 5.61 -6.63 -2.09
CA GLY A 367 6.06 -5.96 -3.31
C GLY A 367 7.51 -6.34 -3.62
N HIS A 368 7.88 -6.43 -4.89
CA HIS A 368 9.23 -6.83 -5.29
C HIS A 368 10.31 -5.93 -4.68
N ASP A 369 10.02 -4.64 -4.61
CA ASP A 369 10.82 -3.55 -4.04
C ASP A 369 10.90 -3.58 -2.51
N LYS A 370 10.04 -4.36 -1.84
CA LYS A 370 10.15 -4.63 -0.40
C LYS A 370 10.92 -5.91 -0.13
N ILE A 371 10.68 -6.92 -0.95
CA ILE A 371 11.33 -8.23 -0.82
C ILE A 371 12.83 -8.14 -1.15
N GLU A 372 13.24 -7.29 -2.10
CA GLU A 372 14.64 -7.18 -2.51
C GLU A 372 15.57 -6.58 -1.44
N ASP A 373 15.03 -5.82 -0.49
CA ASP A 373 15.80 -5.14 0.55
C ASP A 373 16.15 -6.04 1.76
N VAL A 374 15.60 -7.25 1.81
CA VAL A 374 15.91 -8.23 2.87
C VAL A 374 16.22 -9.60 2.25
N ASP A 375 17.34 -10.20 2.67
CA ASP A 375 17.64 -11.61 2.35
C ASP A 375 16.88 -12.52 3.32
N TYR A 376 15.62 -12.80 3.02
CA TYR A 376 14.74 -13.62 3.86
C TYR A 376 15.22 -15.07 3.97
N GLY A 377 15.96 -15.58 2.98
CA GLY A 377 16.64 -16.88 3.06
C GLY A 377 17.61 -16.96 4.24
N LYS A 378 18.17 -15.83 4.68
CA LYS A 378 19.02 -15.74 5.88
C LYS A 378 18.27 -15.40 7.17
N ALA A 379 17.10 -14.75 7.09
CA ALA A 379 16.28 -14.44 8.27
C ALA A 379 15.45 -15.64 8.77
N ILE A 380 14.82 -16.36 7.83
CA ILE A 380 13.86 -17.44 8.13
C ILE A 380 14.40 -18.63 8.97
N PRO A 381 15.71 -18.93 9.04
CA PRO A 381 16.21 -19.94 9.98
C PRO A 381 15.91 -19.62 11.46
N TYR A 382 15.70 -18.35 11.80
CA TYR A 382 15.40 -17.90 13.16
C TYR A 382 13.90 -17.77 13.46
N MET A 383 13.06 -17.77 12.43
CA MET A 383 11.63 -17.45 12.52
C MET A 383 10.78 -18.71 12.33
N ASP A 384 9.65 -18.79 13.00
CA ASP A 384 8.67 -19.87 12.82
C ASP A 384 7.82 -19.63 11.57
N TYR A 385 7.29 -18.41 11.43
CA TYR A 385 6.44 -18.01 10.31
C TYR A 385 6.77 -16.61 9.77
N ILE A 386 6.55 -16.43 8.47
CA ILE A 386 6.40 -15.13 7.81
C ILE A 386 4.92 -14.96 7.45
N PHE A 387 4.30 -13.91 7.96
CA PHE A 387 2.95 -13.49 7.57
C PHE A 387 3.06 -12.57 6.34
N ALA A 388 2.88 -13.13 5.16
CA ALA A 388 3.04 -12.39 3.91
C ALA A 388 1.85 -11.45 3.70
N MET A 389 2.05 -10.12 3.79
CA MET A 389 0.97 -9.12 3.67
C MET A 389 0.50 -8.97 2.22
N THR A 390 -0.23 -9.98 1.74
CA THR A 390 -0.72 -10.10 0.38
C THR A 390 -2.05 -9.36 0.18
N TYR A 391 -2.04 -8.09 0.58
CA TYR A 391 -3.10 -7.11 0.46
C TYR A 391 -2.46 -5.71 0.35
N ASP A 392 -3.26 -4.65 0.22
CA ASP A 392 -2.79 -3.28 0.02
C ASP A 392 -1.94 -3.04 -1.25
N PHE A 393 -2.14 -3.85 -2.29
CA PHE A 393 -1.47 -3.64 -3.59
C PHE A 393 -1.94 -2.37 -4.29
N TYR A 394 -3.21 -2.04 -4.12
CA TYR A 394 -3.89 -0.87 -4.70
C TYR A 394 -4.83 -0.25 -3.67
N GLY A 395 -5.05 1.06 -3.77
CA GLY A 395 -5.97 1.73 -2.86
C GLY A 395 -6.06 3.24 -3.05
N GLY A 396 -6.89 3.86 -2.21
CA GLY A 396 -7.25 5.28 -2.33
C GLY A 396 -6.14 6.30 -2.03
N TRP A 397 -4.88 5.90 -1.83
CA TRP A 397 -3.76 6.85 -1.75
C TRP A 397 -3.45 7.51 -3.10
N ASN A 398 -3.85 6.88 -4.21
CA ASN A 398 -3.85 7.46 -5.55
C ASN A 398 -5.21 7.20 -6.25
N ASN A 399 -5.32 7.59 -7.51
CA ASN A 399 -6.55 7.48 -8.31
C ASN A 399 -6.50 6.36 -9.36
N VAL A 400 -5.65 5.35 -9.17
CA VAL A 400 -5.48 4.21 -10.08
C VAL A 400 -6.19 2.98 -9.49
N PRO A 401 -7.34 2.57 -10.03
CA PRO A 401 -7.98 1.31 -9.65
C PRO A 401 -7.09 0.09 -9.90
N GLY A 402 -7.34 -0.96 -9.13
CA GLY A 402 -6.68 -2.25 -9.24
C GLY A 402 -7.11 -3.16 -8.09
N HIS A 403 -6.74 -4.44 -8.16
CA HIS A 403 -7.14 -5.40 -7.14
C HIS A 403 -6.20 -5.35 -5.92
N GLN A 404 -6.73 -5.02 -4.75
CA GLN A 404 -5.89 -4.75 -3.57
C GLN A 404 -5.26 -6.00 -2.94
N ALA A 405 -5.86 -7.18 -3.15
CA ALA A 405 -5.48 -8.42 -2.48
C ALA A 405 -5.54 -9.64 -3.42
N ALA A 406 -5.35 -9.41 -4.72
CA ALA A 406 -5.43 -10.44 -5.76
C ALA A 406 -4.36 -11.53 -5.61
N LEU A 407 -4.72 -12.76 -5.95
CA LEU A 407 -3.75 -13.85 -6.01
C LEU A 407 -2.79 -13.66 -7.21
N TYR A 408 -3.34 -13.35 -8.38
CA TYR A 408 -2.58 -13.18 -9.63
C TYR A 408 -2.84 -11.83 -10.30
N CYS A 409 -2.13 -11.57 -11.40
CA CYS A 409 -2.30 -10.37 -12.21
C CYS A 409 -3.70 -10.32 -12.87
N GLY A 410 -4.37 -9.18 -12.80
CA GLY A 410 -5.71 -8.98 -13.36
C GLY A 410 -5.75 -8.51 -14.80
N ASN A 411 -6.94 -8.57 -15.41
CA ASN A 411 -7.15 -8.26 -16.84
C ASN A 411 -6.82 -6.80 -17.18
N PHE A 412 -6.96 -5.89 -16.23
CA PHE A 412 -6.62 -4.48 -16.37
C PHE A 412 -5.12 -4.20 -16.59
N MET A 413 -4.24 -5.16 -16.29
CA MET A 413 -2.79 -4.96 -16.37
C MET A 413 -2.29 -4.93 -17.83
N ARG A 414 -1.35 -4.03 -18.11
CA ARG A 414 -0.77 -3.87 -19.46
C ARG A 414 0.15 -5.04 -19.83
N PRO A 415 0.40 -5.27 -21.14
CA PRO A 415 1.38 -6.27 -21.58
C PRO A 415 2.75 -6.08 -20.92
N GLY A 416 3.30 -7.14 -20.34
CA GLY A 416 4.57 -7.12 -19.60
C GLY A 416 4.54 -6.40 -18.25
N GLN A 417 3.38 -5.94 -17.76
CA GLN A 417 3.26 -5.38 -16.42
C GLN A 417 3.39 -6.45 -15.33
N CYS A 418 2.80 -7.63 -15.57
CA CYS A 418 2.75 -8.70 -14.58
C CYS A 418 4.14 -9.16 -14.13
N ASP A 419 5.04 -9.41 -15.08
CA ASP A 419 6.42 -9.86 -14.86
C ASP A 419 7.44 -8.70 -14.80
N GLY A 420 6.99 -7.46 -15.04
CA GLY A 420 7.84 -6.26 -15.03
C GLY A 420 8.69 -6.05 -16.28
N THR A 421 8.50 -6.82 -17.35
CA THR A 421 9.30 -6.72 -18.59
C THR A 421 8.80 -5.66 -19.58
N GLY A 422 7.57 -5.18 -19.38
CA GLY A 422 6.88 -4.24 -20.25
C GLY A 422 7.16 -2.78 -19.95
N VAL A 423 6.31 -1.91 -20.53
CA VAL A 423 6.33 -0.46 -20.33
C VAL A 423 4.93 0.06 -19.98
N ASP A 424 4.88 1.15 -19.21
CA ASP A 424 3.62 1.82 -18.84
C ASP A 424 2.96 2.57 -20.01
N ALA A 425 1.95 3.40 -19.72
CA ALA A 425 1.23 4.15 -20.74
C ALA A 425 2.10 5.23 -21.41
N GLU A 426 3.12 5.70 -20.71
CA GLU A 426 4.08 6.72 -21.13
C GLU A 426 5.32 6.11 -21.82
N GLY A 427 5.40 4.78 -21.90
CA GLY A 427 6.53 4.06 -22.49
C GLY A 427 7.73 3.91 -21.55
N ILE A 428 7.54 4.12 -20.23
CA ILE A 428 8.57 3.93 -19.21
C ILE A 428 8.57 2.45 -18.77
N PRO A 429 9.74 1.79 -18.70
CA PRO A 429 9.82 0.42 -18.20
C PRO A 429 9.30 0.26 -16.77
N TYR A 430 8.56 -0.81 -16.53
CA TYR A 430 8.23 -1.21 -15.16
C TYR A 430 9.51 -1.54 -14.38
N LYS A 431 9.51 -1.24 -13.08
CA LYS A 431 10.70 -1.41 -12.23
C LYS A 431 10.87 -2.86 -11.75
N GLY A 432 9.80 -3.64 -11.77
CA GLY A 432 9.76 -5.03 -11.40
C GLY A 432 8.34 -5.59 -11.55
N PRO A 433 8.11 -6.84 -11.12
CA PRO A 433 6.81 -7.50 -11.21
C PRO A 433 5.69 -6.72 -10.52
N ALA A 434 4.48 -6.84 -11.05
CA ALA A 434 3.30 -6.21 -10.48
C ALA A 434 3.02 -6.72 -9.05
N TYR A 435 2.36 -5.89 -8.24
CA TYR A 435 1.95 -6.28 -6.89
C TYR A 435 0.77 -7.26 -6.95
N THR A 436 1.07 -8.53 -6.69
CA THR A 436 0.11 -9.63 -6.56
C THR A 436 0.65 -10.62 -5.53
N ALA A 437 -0.21 -11.42 -4.93
CA ALA A 437 0.22 -12.37 -3.91
C ALA A 437 1.19 -13.42 -4.46
N ASP A 438 0.92 -13.99 -5.63
CA ASP A 438 1.79 -14.98 -6.27
C ASP A 438 3.17 -14.41 -6.57
N ASN A 439 3.27 -13.23 -7.21
CA ASN A 439 4.58 -12.61 -7.48
C ASN A 439 5.43 -12.47 -6.21
N GLY A 440 4.82 -12.02 -5.11
CA GLY A 440 5.52 -11.91 -3.82
C GLY A 440 5.94 -13.26 -3.23
N ILE A 441 5.04 -14.24 -3.23
CA ILE A 441 5.34 -15.59 -2.73
C ILE A 441 6.43 -16.27 -3.57
N GLN A 442 6.39 -16.17 -4.90
CA GLN A 442 7.41 -16.74 -5.77
C GLN A 442 8.78 -16.11 -5.53
N LEU A 443 8.86 -14.80 -5.28
CA LEU A 443 10.11 -14.12 -4.93
C LEU A 443 10.71 -14.64 -3.61
N LEU A 444 9.88 -14.85 -2.58
CA LEU A 444 10.32 -15.42 -1.30
C LEU A 444 10.80 -16.87 -1.47
N LEU A 445 10.06 -17.69 -2.21
CA LEU A 445 10.46 -19.06 -2.53
C LEU A 445 11.77 -19.09 -3.33
N ALA A 446 11.97 -18.15 -4.26
CA ALA A 446 13.20 -18.02 -5.05
C ALA A 446 14.42 -17.62 -4.20
N GLN A 447 14.21 -16.91 -3.09
CA GLN A 447 15.26 -16.66 -2.08
C GLN A 447 15.57 -17.88 -1.20
N GLY A 448 14.83 -18.98 -1.35
CA GLY A 448 15.01 -20.21 -0.57
C GLY A 448 14.22 -20.25 0.73
N VAL A 449 13.23 -19.37 0.91
CA VAL A 449 12.31 -19.43 2.06
C VAL A 449 11.47 -20.71 1.96
N PRO A 450 11.41 -21.56 3.00
CA PRO A 450 10.57 -22.76 2.97
C PRO A 450 9.08 -22.41 2.89
N ALA A 451 8.37 -23.04 1.95
CA ALA A 451 6.92 -22.88 1.77
C ALA A 451 6.15 -23.06 3.09
N ASN A 452 6.48 -24.08 3.87
CA ASN A 452 5.84 -24.40 5.14
C ASN A 452 6.10 -23.40 6.29
N LYS A 453 6.77 -22.28 6.02
CA LYS A 453 6.89 -21.13 6.93
C LYS A 453 6.22 -19.86 6.40
N LEU A 454 5.70 -19.88 5.18
CA LEU A 454 4.96 -18.76 4.59
C LEU A 454 3.47 -18.92 4.91
N VAL A 455 2.86 -17.86 5.45
CA VAL A 455 1.43 -17.79 5.75
C VAL A 455 0.82 -16.70 4.86
N LEU A 456 -0.18 -17.05 4.06
CA LEU A 456 -0.76 -16.16 3.05
C LEU A 456 -1.87 -15.26 3.64
N GLY A 457 -1.87 -13.98 3.29
CA GLY A 457 -2.81 -12.98 3.85
C GLY A 457 -4.16 -12.93 3.13
N ALA A 458 -5.24 -12.86 3.91
CA ALA A 458 -6.62 -12.59 3.48
C ALA A 458 -7.11 -11.25 4.07
N ALA A 459 -7.69 -10.38 3.23
CA ALA A 459 -8.17 -9.08 3.66
C ALA A 459 -9.62 -9.16 4.16
N MET A 460 -9.87 -8.84 5.42
CA MET A 460 -11.22 -8.68 6.00
C MET A 460 -11.78 -7.27 5.77
N TYR A 461 -11.29 -6.57 4.75
CA TYR A 461 -11.67 -5.21 4.37
C TYR A 461 -11.54 -5.02 2.85
N GLY A 462 -12.15 -3.96 2.36
CA GLY A 462 -11.94 -3.45 1.01
C GLY A 462 -11.25 -2.10 1.01
N ARG A 463 -10.55 -1.82 -0.09
CA ARG A 463 -10.11 -0.47 -0.46
C ARG A 463 -10.92 0.02 -1.63
N GLY A 464 -11.18 1.32 -1.66
CA GLY A 464 -12.06 1.86 -2.69
C GLY A 464 -11.86 3.32 -3.04
N TRP A 465 -12.45 3.65 -4.18
CA TRP A 465 -12.45 4.95 -4.82
C TRP A 465 -13.87 5.42 -5.09
N THR A 466 -13.98 6.70 -5.47
CA THR A 466 -15.20 7.30 -6.02
C THR A 466 -14.91 7.96 -7.38
N GLY A 467 -15.94 8.12 -8.20
CA GLY A 467 -15.85 8.74 -9.53
C GLY A 467 -15.19 7.88 -10.62
N VAL A 468 -15.07 6.57 -10.42
CA VAL A 468 -14.74 5.60 -11.49
C VAL A 468 -16.00 5.34 -12.32
N THR A 469 -16.41 6.32 -13.14
CA THR A 469 -17.63 6.24 -13.95
C THR A 469 -17.38 5.52 -15.28
N PRO A 470 -18.41 4.96 -15.94
CA PRO A 470 -18.25 4.18 -17.18
C PRO A 470 -17.49 4.87 -18.31
N ASP A 471 -17.52 6.20 -18.38
CA ASP A 471 -16.78 7.00 -19.37
C ASP A 471 -15.26 7.08 -19.11
N THR A 472 -14.80 6.67 -17.93
CA THR A 472 -13.37 6.61 -17.58
C THR A 472 -12.72 5.27 -17.94
N LEU A 473 -13.51 4.23 -18.23
CA LEU A 473 -13.01 2.88 -18.51
C LEU A 473 -12.39 2.82 -19.91
N THR A 474 -11.24 2.15 -20.01
CA THR A 474 -10.65 1.80 -21.31
C THR A 474 -11.15 0.45 -21.82
N ASP A 475 -11.50 -0.47 -20.92
CA ASP A 475 -12.35 -1.64 -21.20
C ASP A 475 -13.72 -1.43 -20.54
N PRO A 476 -14.82 -1.31 -21.31
CA PRO A 476 -16.15 -1.04 -20.76
C PRO A 476 -16.73 -2.16 -19.88
N THR A 477 -16.06 -3.33 -19.81
CA THR A 477 -16.47 -4.48 -19.00
C THR A 477 -15.65 -4.64 -17.71
N ASP A 478 -14.58 -3.86 -17.53
CA ASP A 478 -13.70 -3.94 -16.36
C ASP A 478 -13.49 -2.56 -15.71
N PRO A 479 -14.10 -2.29 -14.54
CA PRO A 479 -13.94 -1.01 -13.85
C PRO A 479 -12.53 -0.78 -13.31
N MET A 480 -11.68 -1.81 -13.23
CA MET A 480 -10.27 -1.64 -12.87
C MET A 480 -9.46 -0.91 -13.95
N THR A 481 -10.00 -0.76 -15.16
CA THR A 481 -9.40 0.04 -16.24
C THR A 481 -9.78 1.51 -16.22
N GLY A 482 -10.60 1.92 -15.24
CA GLY A 482 -11.08 3.28 -15.08
C GLY A 482 -10.09 4.22 -14.38
N VAL A 483 -10.54 5.45 -14.12
CA VAL A 483 -9.76 6.46 -13.39
C VAL A 483 -10.64 7.06 -12.29
N ALA A 484 -10.13 7.07 -11.06
CA ALA A 484 -10.86 7.61 -9.92
C ALA A 484 -10.71 9.14 -9.80
N THR A 485 -11.61 9.75 -9.03
CA THR A 485 -11.52 11.16 -8.64
C THR A 485 -11.11 11.36 -7.18
N GLY A 486 -11.20 10.31 -6.36
CA GLY A 486 -10.72 10.31 -4.99
C GLY A 486 -11.07 9.03 -4.23
N LYS A 487 -10.78 9.04 -2.92
CA LYS A 487 -11.09 7.96 -1.97
C LYS A 487 -12.59 7.73 -1.82
N LEU A 488 -13.00 6.47 -1.66
CA LEU A 488 -14.34 6.11 -1.16
C LEU A 488 -14.65 6.88 0.12
N LYS A 489 -15.88 7.38 0.24
CA LYS A 489 -16.39 8.05 1.44
C LYS A 489 -17.51 7.23 2.05
N GLY A 490 -17.68 7.32 3.37
CA GLY A 490 -18.77 6.65 4.05
C GLY A 490 -18.86 7.04 5.52
N SER A 491 -19.64 6.26 6.26
CA SER A 491 -19.82 6.41 7.70
C SER A 491 -19.29 5.18 8.44
N THR A 492 -18.99 5.35 9.72
CA THR A 492 -18.58 4.23 10.60
C THR A 492 -19.67 3.16 10.71
N ALA A 493 -20.95 3.52 10.58
CA ALA A 493 -22.05 2.55 10.53
C ALA A 493 -22.01 1.64 9.28
N GLN A 494 -21.33 2.08 8.23
CA GLN A 494 -21.04 1.28 7.03
C GLN A 494 -19.70 0.55 7.10
N GLY A 495 -18.95 0.66 8.21
CA GLY A 495 -17.59 0.14 8.33
C GLY A 495 -16.53 1.01 7.67
N VAL A 496 -16.83 2.27 7.33
CA VAL A 496 -15.82 3.23 6.83
C VAL A 496 -15.24 4.01 8.01
N TRP A 497 -14.11 3.53 8.53
CA TRP A 497 -13.38 4.16 9.64
C TRP A 497 -12.35 5.20 9.17
N GLU A 498 -11.81 4.99 7.97
CA GLU A 498 -10.93 5.91 7.26
C GLU A 498 -11.39 5.99 5.80
N ASP A 499 -11.34 7.19 5.20
CA ASP A 499 -11.65 7.36 3.78
C ASP A 499 -10.79 6.44 2.91
N GLY A 500 -11.45 5.73 1.99
CA GLY A 500 -10.82 4.76 1.09
C GLY A 500 -10.69 3.34 1.64
N VAL A 501 -11.14 3.08 2.88
CA VAL A 501 -11.13 1.75 3.52
C VAL A 501 -12.52 1.43 4.08
N ILE A 502 -12.98 0.19 3.91
CA ILE A 502 -14.29 -0.28 4.39
C ILE A 502 -14.20 -1.71 4.90
N ASP A 503 -14.76 -1.99 6.08
CA ASP A 503 -14.83 -3.36 6.63
C ASP A 503 -15.58 -4.32 5.69
N TYR A 504 -15.16 -5.59 5.63
CA TYR A 504 -15.87 -6.62 4.85
C TYR A 504 -17.35 -6.72 5.26
N LYS A 505 -17.66 -6.75 6.56
CA LYS A 505 -19.04 -6.75 7.06
C LYS A 505 -19.86 -5.55 6.55
N GLY A 506 -19.20 -4.41 6.31
CA GLY A 506 -19.77 -3.22 5.68
C GLY A 506 -20.10 -3.45 4.21
N ILE A 507 -19.13 -3.98 3.44
CA ILE A 507 -19.33 -4.37 2.04
C ILE A 507 -20.50 -5.36 1.92
N LYS A 508 -20.52 -6.39 2.78
CA LYS A 508 -21.58 -7.40 2.81
C LYS A 508 -22.96 -6.79 3.04
N ALA A 509 -23.09 -5.91 4.02
CA ALA A 509 -24.36 -5.30 4.40
C ALA A 509 -24.86 -4.24 3.40
N TYR A 510 -23.96 -3.42 2.85
CA TYR A 510 -24.35 -2.21 2.11
C TYR A 510 -24.08 -2.26 0.60
N MET A 511 -23.31 -3.22 0.10
CA MET A 511 -22.95 -3.33 -1.32
C MET A 511 -23.28 -4.70 -1.92
N LEU A 512 -23.01 -5.82 -1.24
CA LEU A 512 -23.29 -7.17 -1.76
C LEU A 512 -24.74 -7.62 -1.50
N GLY A 513 -25.23 -7.42 -0.28
CA GLY A 513 -26.48 -8.00 0.19
C GLY A 513 -26.37 -9.50 0.51
N PRO A 514 -27.49 -10.13 0.96
CA PRO A 514 -27.48 -11.51 1.41
C PRO A 514 -27.10 -12.52 0.31
N ASP A 515 -27.51 -12.26 -0.93
CA ASP A 515 -27.33 -13.18 -2.08
C ASP A 515 -26.05 -12.91 -2.90
N ASN A 516 -25.18 -11.98 -2.45
CA ASN A 516 -23.95 -11.57 -3.15
C ASN A 516 -24.14 -11.03 -4.58
N THR A 517 -25.32 -10.51 -4.91
CA THR A 517 -25.64 -10.02 -6.27
C THR A 517 -25.50 -8.52 -6.45
N GLY A 518 -25.30 -7.76 -5.37
CA GLY A 518 -25.30 -6.30 -5.40
C GLY A 518 -26.58 -5.68 -4.83
N VAL A 519 -26.44 -4.63 -4.02
CA VAL A 519 -27.52 -3.81 -3.45
C VAL A 519 -27.13 -2.32 -3.49
N ASN A 520 -28.09 -1.42 -3.26
CA ASN A 520 -27.84 0.04 -3.20
C ASN A 520 -27.16 0.63 -4.45
N GLY A 521 -27.42 0.03 -5.62
CA GLY A 521 -26.85 0.47 -6.90
C GLY A 521 -25.45 -0.09 -7.19
N PHE A 522 -24.88 -0.88 -6.28
CA PHE A 522 -23.67 -1.66 -6.55
C PHE A 522 -24.00 -2.94 -7.30
N GLU A 523 -23.11 -3.32 -8.21
CA GLU A 523 -23.05 -4.64 -8.82
C GLU A 523 -21.79 -5.37 -8.37
N TYR A 524 -21.89 -6.69 -8.24
CA TYR A 524 -20.75 -7.55 -7.94
C TYR A 524 -20.04 -7.95 -9.23
N GLY A 525 -18.71 -7.91 -9.21
CA GLY A 525 -17.87 -8.45 -10.26
C GLY A 525 -16.72 -9.26 -9.69
N TYR A 526 -16.17 -10.14 -10.53
CA TYR A 526 -15.07 -11.01 -10.16
C TYR A 526 -14.12 -11.18 -11.35
N ASP A 527 -12.85 -10.84 -11.15
CA ASP A 527 -11.79 -11.13 -12.10
C ASP A 527 -11.27 -12.54 -11.83
N ALA A 528 -11.69 -13.49 -12.68
CA ALA A 528 -11.32 -14.90 -12.55
C ALA A 528 -9.83 -15.17 -12.84
N MET A 529 -9.15 -14.27 -13.56
CA MET A 529 -7.71 -14.40 -13.78
C MET A 529 -6.94 -13.98 -12.53
N ALA A 530 -7.33 -12.87 -11.92
CA ALA A 530 -6.71 -12.37 -10.68
C ALA A 530 -7.11 -13.16 -9.42
N GLU A 531 -8.23 -13.88 -9.49
CA GLU A 531 -8.98 -14.40 -8.34
C GLU A 531 -9.32 -13.29 -7.35
N ALA A 532 -9.95 -12.21 -7.85
CA ALA A 532 -10.22 -11.00 -7.08
C ALA A 532 -11.65 -10.49 -7.26
N ALA A 533 -12.29 -10.14 -6.15
CA ALA A 533 -13.64 -9.61 -6.10
C ALA A 533 -13.66 -8.08 -6.09
N TYR A 534 -14.72 -7.52 -6.65
CA TYR A 534 -15.04 -6.10 -6.52
C TYR A 534 -16.55 -5.86 -6.51
N VAL A 535 -16.94 -4.69 -6.01
CA VAL A 535 -18.29 -4.13 -6.16
C VAL A 535 -18.19 -2.74 -6.75
N TRP A 536 -19.07 -2.43 -7.69
CA TRP A 536 -19.03 -1.16 -8.44
C TRP A 536 -20.41 -0.53 -8.55
N ASN A 537 -20.51 0.77 -8.26
CA ASN A 537 -21.71 1.56 -8.52
C ASN A 537 -21.43 2.51 -9.69
N GLN A 538 -21.93 2.16 -10.88
CA GLN A 538 -21.69 2.93 -12.11
C GLN A 538 -22.21 4.38 -12.05
N THR A 539 -23.16 4.68 -11.16
CA THR A 539 -23.75 6.02 -11.06
C THR A 539 -22.87 6.96 -10.25
N THR A 540 -22.34 6.49 -9.12
CA THR A 540 -21.44 7.29 -8.27
C THR A 540 -19.98 7.14 -8.68
N GLY A 541 -19.66 6.07 -9.42
CA GLY A 541 -18.30 5.63 -9.67
C GLY A 541 -17.61 5.08 -8.42
N ASP A 542 -18.37 4.68 -7.39
CA ASP A 542 -17.80 4.03 -6.22
C ASP A 542 -17.38 2.61 -6.59
N LEU A 543 -16.09 2.32 -6.45
CA LEU A 543 -15.49 1.03 -6.76
C LEU A 543 -14.71 0.54 -5.54
N ILE A 544 -14.96 -0.71 -5.14
CA ILE A 544 -14.34 -1.31 -3.96
C ILE A 544 -13.77 -2.67 -4.36
N THR A 545 -12.47 -2.87 -4.13
CA THR A 545 -11.76 -4.15 -4.26
C THR A 545 -11.56 -4.77 -2.88
N PHE A 546 -11.78 -6.07 -2.74
CA PHE A 546 -11.77 -6.77 -1.46
C PHE A 546 -11.59 -8.29 -1.67
N ASP A 547 -11.35 -9.03 -0.58
CA ASP A 547 -11.45 -10.48 -0.57
C ASP A 547 -12.89 -10.93 -0.26
N ASP A 548 -13.40 -11.94 -0.95
CA ASP A 548 -14.69 -12.57 -0.69
C ASP A 548 -14.56 -14.09 -0.50
N ASP A 549 -15.70 -14.79 -0.34
CA ASP A 549 -15.71 -16.25 -0.21
C ASP A 549 -14.93 -16.95 -1.34
N ARG A 550 -15.03 -16.46 -2.58
CA ARG A 550 -14.42 -17.09 -3.75
C ARG A 550 -12.90 -16.83 -3.80
N SER A 551 -12.46 -15.58 -3.63
CA SER A 551 -11.02 -15.26 -3.65
C SER A 551 -10.28 -15.90 -2.49
N VAL A 552 -10.86 -15.92 -1.29
CA VAL A 552 -10.27 -16.58 -0.11
C VAL A 552 -10.18 -18.09 -0.33
N LYS A 553 -11.19 -18.70 -0.98
CA LYS A 553 -11.10 -20.11 -1.36
C LYS A 553 -10.00 -20.38 -2.37
N ALA A 554 -9.79 -19.48 -3.34
CA ALA A 554 -8.67 -19.58 -4.27
C ALA A 554 -7.32 -19.47 -3.54
N LYS A 555 -7.21 -18.59 -2.54
CA LYS A 555 -6.02 -18.47 -1.67
C LYS A 555 -5.74 -19.75 -0.87
N GLY A 556 -6.75 -20.37 -0.27
CA GLY A 556 -6.53 -21.63 0.45
C GLY A 556 -6.17 -22.81 -0.46
N ALA A 557 -6.73 -22.87 -1.68
CA ALA A 557 -6.30 -23.85 -2.69
C ALA A 557 -4.84 -23.62 -3.11
N TYR A 558 -4.42 -22.36 -3.26
CA TYR A 558 -3.04 -21.99 -3.55
C TYR A 558 -2.09 -22.40 -2.42
N VAL A 559 -2.46 -22.13 -1.16
CA VAL A 559 -1.75 -22.60 0.05
C VAL A 559 -1.52 -24.10 0.00
N GLN A 560 -2.56 -24.89 -0.28
CA GLN A 560 -2.44 -26.35 -0.40
C GLN A 560 -1.53 -26.77 -1.56
N SER A 561 -1.62 -26.11 -2.71
CA SER A 561 -0.85 -26.46 -3.90
C SER A 561 0.66 -26.29 -3.71
N LEU A 562 1.08 -25.24 -3.00
CA LEU A 562 2.50 -24.96 -2.73
C LEU A 562 3.00 -25.55 -1.40
N GLY A 563 2.10 -26.08 -0.57
CA GLY A 563 2.44 -26.53 0.79
C GLY A 563 2.84 -25.37 1.70
N LEU A 564 2.14 -24.23 1.57
CA LEU A 564 2.32 -23.10 2.48
C LEU A 564 1.83 -23.46 3.90
N ALA A 565 2.27 -22.73 4.91
CA ALA A 565 1.93 -22.99 6.31
C ALA A 565 0.43 -22.82 6.61
N GLY A 566 -0.25 -21.91 5.89
CA GLY A 566 -1.66 -21.62 6.12
C GLY A 566 -2.09 -20.24 5.65
N LEU A 567 -3.15 -19.71 6.26
CA LEU A 567 -3.72 -18.39 6.00
C LEU A 567 -3.72 -17.53 7.27
N PHE A 568 -3.55 -16.23 7.13
CA PHE A 568 -3.83 -15.26 8.18
C PHE A 568 -4.70 -14.10 7.66
N SER A 569 -5.31 -13.33 8.56
CA SER A 569 -6.19 -12.23 8.18
C SER A 569 -6.00 -10.93 8.96
N TRP A 570 -6.25 -9.81 8.26
CA TRP A 570 -6.33 -8.46 8.82
C TRP A 570 -7.69 -7.83 8.47
N GLU A 571 -8.50 -7.29 9.39
CA GLU A 571 -8.50 -7.44 10.86
C GLU A 571 -9.79 -8.14 11.31
N ILE A 572 -9.74 -8.93 12.40
CA ILE A 572 -10.83 -9.85 12.76
C ILE A 572 -12.16 -9.16 13.08
N ASP A 573 -12.11 -7.92 13.57
CA ASP A 573 -13.33 -7.18 13.89
C ASP A 573 -14.10 -6.74 12.64
N ALA A 574 -13.45 -6.69 11.47
CA ALA A 574 -14.05 -6.27 10.21
C ALA A 574 -14.80 -7.40 9.49
N ASP A 575 -14.61 -8.66 9.92
CA ASP A 575 -15.32 -9.82 9.40
C ASP A 575 -16.71 -9.98 10.06
N ASN A 576 -17.61 -10.66 9.35
CA ASN A 576 -18.88 -11.17 9.85
C ASN A 576 -18.88 -12.71 10.00
N GLY A 577 -17.72 -13.35 9.81
CA GLY A 577 -17.51 -14.79 9.78
C GLY A 577 -17.38 -15.38 8.38
N ASP A 578 -17.78 -14.68 7.32
CA ASP A 578 -17.73 -15.23 5.95
C ASP A 578 -16.28 -15.46 5.49
N ILE A 579 -15.37 -14.53 5.79
CA ILE A 579 -13.96 -14.63 5.39
C ILE A 579 -13.25 -15.74 6.14
N LEU A 580 -13.38 -15.78 7.47
CA LEU A 580 -12.78 -16.85 8.27
C LEU A 580 -13.36 -18.23 7.91
N ASN A 581 -14.68 -18.31 7.67
CA ASN A 581 -15.30 -19.53 7.16
C ASN A 581 -14.67 -19.99 5.84
N ALA A 582 -14.45 -19.08 4.88
CA ALA A 582 -13.84 -19.40 3.59
C ALA A 582 -12.38 -19.85 3.72
N MET A 583 -11.62 -19.29 4.67
CA MET A 583 -10.27 -19.75 5.00
C MET A 583 -10.30 -21.23 5.44
N HIS A 584 -11.21 -21.61 6.34
CA HIS A 584 -11.33 -23.00 6.77
C HIS A 584 -11.85 -23.94 5.68
N GLU A 585 -12.89 -23.52 4.94
CA GLU A 585 -13.51 -24.32 3.88
C GLU A 585 -12.49 -24.70 2.80
N SER A 586 -11.55 -23.80 2.51
CA SER A 586 -10.50 -24.05 1.52
C SER A 586 -9.35 -24.89 2.05
N LEU A 587 -9.00 -24.78 3.33
CA LEU A 587 -7.93 -25.59 3.95
C LEU A 587 -8.34 -27.04 4.28
N ALA A 588 -9.62 -27.42 4.10
CA ALA A 588 -10.16 -28.73 4.48
C ALA A 588 -9.74 -29.95 3.61
N GLY A 589 -8.74 -29.82 2.73
CA GLY A 589 -8.11 -30.96 2.04
C GLY A 589 -8.75 -31.40 0.72
N GLY A 590 -9.25 -30.47 -0.10
CA GLY A 590 -9.55 -30.76 -1.50
C GLY A 590 -8.25 -30.84 -2.31
N THR A 591 -8.13 -31.78 -3.26
CA THR A 591 -7.18 -31.56 -4.35
C THR A 591 -7.60 -30.28 -5.06
N PRO A 592 -6.68 -29.30 -5.28
CA PRO A 592 -6.98 -28.13 -6.11
C PRO A 592 -7.65 -28.62 -7.40
N SER A 593 -8.80 -28.04 -7.74
CA SER A 593 -9.39 -28.30 -9.05
C SER A 593 -8.51 -27.62 -10.08
N ASN A 594 -8.11 -28.35 -11.14
CA ASN A 594 -7.39 -27.77 -12.27
C ASN A 594 -8.05 -26.47 -12.75
N ARG A 595 -7.24 -25.43 -12.96
CA ARG A 595 -7.69 -24.16 -13.52
C ARG A 595 -7.37 -24.13 -15.01
N ALA A 596 -8.22 -23.46 -15.77
CA ALA A 596 -7.93 -23.22 -17.17
C ALA A 596 -6.74 -22.25 -17.29
N PRO A 597 -5.88 -22.40 -18.31
CA PRO A 597 -4.77 -21.49 -18.52
C PRO A 597 -5.27 -20.09 -18.87
N PHE A 598 -4.42 -19.08 -18.78
CA PHE A 598 -4.63 -17.81 -19.47
C PHE A 598 -4.05 -17.87 -20.89
N ALA A 599 -4.90 -17.59 -21.87
CA ALA A 599 -4.48 -17.42 -23.26
C ALA A 599 -4.19 -15.94 -23.55
N SER A 600 -3.07 -15.67 -24.24
CA SER A 600 -2.79 -14.37 -24.84
C SER A 600 -2.49 -14.55 -26.31
N ALA A 601 -3.14 -13.81 -27.19
CA ALA A 601 -2.89 -13.80 -28.63
C ALA A 601 -1.90 -12.68 -29.05
N GLY A 602 -1.39 -11.93 -28.08
CA GLY A 602 -0.60 -10.72 -28.32
C GLY A 602 -1.47 -9.51 -28.67
N ALA A 603 -0.85 -8.34 -28.80
CA ALA A 603 -1.56 -7.11 -29.17
C ALA A 603 -1.97 -7.11 -30.65
N ASP A 604 -3.06 -6.41 -30.96
CA ASP A 604 -3.48 -6.12 -32.33
C ASP A 604 -2.34 -5.48 -33.14
N GLN A 605 -2.17 -5.91 -34.38
CA GLN A 605 -1.08 -5.46 -35.24
C GLN A 605 -1.60 -4.68 -36.44
N SER A 606 -0.83 -3.68 -36.87
CA SER A 606 -1.05 -2.99 -38.13
C SER A 606 0.24 -3.07 -38.96
N VAL A 607 0.18 -3.72 -40.12
CA VAL A 607 1.32 -3.94 -41.02
C VAL A 607 1.02 -3.42 -42.42
N GLN A 608 2.05 -3.11 -43.20
CA GLN A 608 1.91 -2.74 -44.61
C GLN A 608 2.24 -3.94 -45.49
N GLY A 609 1.32 -4.36 -46.36
CA GLY A 609 1.53 -5.49 -47.26
C GLY A 609 2.43 -5.15 -48.46
N PRO A 610 3.23 -6.10 -49.00
CA PRO A 610 3.39 -7.48 -48.52
C PRO A 610 4.33 -7.57 -47.30
N ALA A 611 3.94 -8.34 -46.28
CA ALA A 611 4.70 -8.54 -45.06
C ALA A 611 4.40 -9.91 -44.42
N THR A 612 5.38 -10.50 -43.74
CA THR A 612 5.14 -11.67 -42.88
C THR A 612 4.66 -11.18 -41.52
N VAL A 613 3.51 -11.69 -41.08
CA VAL A 613 2.92 -11.38 -39.77
C VAL A 613 3.21 -12.53 -38.81
N ILE A 614 3.63 -12.21 -37.59
CA ILE A 614 3.87 -13.19 -36.52
C ILE A 614 2.79 -12.99 -35.45
N LEU A 615 2.04 -14.04 -35.17
CA LEU A 615 1.11 -14.15 -34.04
C LEU A 615 1.88 -14.77 -32.87
N ASP A 616 1.79 -14.20 -31.68
CA ASP A 616 2.64 -14.60 -30.55
C ASP A 616 1.81 -14.81 -29.27
N ALA A 617 1.78 -16.06 -28.80
CA ALA A 617 1.09 -16.45 -27.58
C ALA A 617 2.03 -16.74 -26.40
N SER A 618 3.28 -16.28 -26.47
CA SER A 618 4.28 -16.49 -25.41
C SER A 618 3.91 -15.91 -24.05
N ALA A 619 3.00 -14.92 -24.00
CA ALA A 619 2.46 -14.37 -22.76
C ALA A 619 1.32 -15.20 -22.14
N SER A 620 0.92 -16.30 -22.79
CA SER A 620 0.00 -17.28 -22.20
C SER A 620 0.68 -17.98 -21.04
N ARG A 621 -0.06 -18.28 -19.98
CA ARG A 621 0.46 -18.86 -18.74
C ARG A 621 -0.58 -19.73 -18.08
N ASP A 622 -0.14 -20.64 -17.22
CA ASP A 622 -1.01 -21.46 -16.41
C ASP A 622 -0.65 -21.25 -14.93
N SER A 623 -1.66 -21.05 -14.10
CA SER A 623 -1.49 -20.57 -12.72
C SER A 623 -1.19 -21.69 -11.72
N ASP A 624 -1.60 -22.91 -12.04
CA ASP A 624 -1.46 -24.11 -11.22
C ASP A 624 -0.74 -25.25 -11.97
N GLY A 625 -0.14 -24.94 -13.13
CA GLY A 625 0.49 -25.94 -13.98
C GLY A 625 1.35 -25.34 -15.10
N SER A 626 1.27 -25.96 -16.27
CA SER A 626 2.06 -25.65 -17.46
C SER A 626 1.23 -25.85 -18.72
N ILE A 627 1.43 -24.96 -19.69
CA ILE A 627 0.80 -25.08 -21.00
C ILE A 627 1.45 -26.21 -21.79
N VAL A 628 0.63 -27.11 -22.33
CA VAL A 628 1.09 -28.27 -23.13
C VAL A 628 0.76 -28.15 -24.61
N SER A 629 -0.19 -27.29 -25.02
CA SER A 629 -0.48 -27.06 -26.44
C SER A 629 -1.07 -25.69 -26.76
N TYR A 630 -0.81 -25.24 -27.99
CA TYR A 630 -1.36 -24.04 -28.61
C TYR A 630 -2.13 -24.43 -29.89
N SER A 631 -3.17 -23.68 -30.25
CA SER A 631 -3.92 -23.87 -31.49
C SER A 631 -4.46 -22.54 -32.01
N TRP A 632 -3.87 -22.06 -33.09
CA TRP A 632 -4.27 -20.86 -33.81
C TRP A 632 -5.26 -21.18 -34.93
N VAL A 633 -6.37 -20.45 -34.93
CA VAL A 633 -7.40 -20.55 -35.97
C VAL A 633 -7.73 -19.15 -36.48
N GLN A 634 -7.73 -18.98 -37.80
CA GLN A 634 -8.29 -17.78 -38.39
C GLN A 634 -9.82 -17.81 -38.28
N THR A 635 -10.39 -16.82 -37.62
CA THR A 635 -11.83 -16.70 -37.36
C THR A 635 -12.50 -15.58 -38.14
N GLY A 636 -11.72 -14.70 -38.80
CA GLY A 636 -12.23 -13.63 -39.67
C GLY A 636 -11.21 -13.12 -40.70
N GLY A 637 -11.73 -12.48 -41.76
CA GLY A 637 -10.93 -11.99 -42.89
C GLY A 637 -10.78 -12.99 -44.04
N ASP A 638 -10.03 -12.60 -45.07
CA ASP A 638 -9.72 -13.46 -46.23
C ASP A 638 -8.80 -14.61 -45.81
N ALA A 639 -9.02 -15.82 -46.35
CA ALA A 639 -8.30 -17.01 -45.90
C ALA A 639 -6.79 -16.92 -46.17
N VAL A 640 -5.99 -17.12 -45.12
CA VAL A 640 -4.51 -17.20 -45.20
C VAL A 640 -4.01 -18.60 -44.84
N VAL A 641 -2.76 -18.88 -45.22
CA VAL A 641 -2.07 -20.12 -44.82
C VAL A 641 -1.25 -19.83 -43.57
N LEU A 642 -1.65 -20.40 -42.43
CA LEU A 642 -0.89 -20.34 -41.19
C LEU A 642 0.26 -21.36 -41.21
N VAL A 643 1.44 -20.92 -40.79
CA VAL A 643 2.62 -21.74 -40.50
C VAL A 643 2.80 -21.78 -38.99
N GLY A 644 2.98 -22.96 -38.40
CA GLY A 644 3.12 -23.11 -36.94
C GLY A 644 1.82 -22.86 -36.17
N SER A 645 0.67 -23.21 -36.74
CA SER A 645 -0.64 -22.99 -36.07
C SER A 645 -0.79 -23.75 -34.75
N ASP A 646 0.05 -24.74 -34.46
CA ASP A 646 0.08 -25.53 -33.23
C ASP A 646 1.24 -25.16 -32.28
N THR A 647 1.98 -24.08 -32.59
CA THR A 647 3.11 -23.61 -31.79
C THR A 647 2.80 -22.30 -31.07
N VAL A 648 3.65 -21.93 -30.09
CA VAL A 648 3.52 -20.67 -29.33
C VAL A 648 3.49 -19.43 -30.24
N GLN A 649 4.24 -19.47 -31.35
CA GLN A 649 4.18 -18.47 -32.40
C GLN A 649 3.67 -19.11 -33.69
N ALA A 650 2.71 -18.45 -34.35
CA ALA A 650 2.25 -18.79 -35.68
C ALA A 650 2.55 -17.63 -36.64
N SER A 651 2.61 -17.88 -37.94
CA SER A 651 2.81 -16.81 -38.92
C SER A 651 2.02 -17.02 -40.21
N PHE A 652 1.80 -15.94 -40.94
CA PHE A 652 1.28 -15.99 -42.30
C PHE A 652 1.88 -14.84 -43.14
N ASP A 653 1.90 -15.02 -44.46
CA ASP A 653 2.32 -13.98 -45.39
C ASP A 653 1.12 -13.16 -45.85
N ALA A 654 1.05 -11.91 -45.41
CA ALA A 654 0.11 -10.92 -45.89
C ALA A 654 0.54 -10.43 -47.28
N GLN A 655 -0.37 -10.50 -48.25
CA GLN A 655 -0.12 -10.03 -49.61
C GLN A 655 -0.27 -8.51 -49.73
N GLU A 656 0.14 -7.95 -50.87
CA GLU A 656 -0.14 -6.55 -51.20
C GLU A 656 -1.66 -6.32 -51.32
N VAL A 657 -2.17 -5.28 -50.68
CA VAL A 657 -3.59 -4.92 -50.64
C VAL A 657 -3.80 -3.51 -51.18
N THR A 658 -4.94 -3.24 -51.83
CA THR A 658 -5.29 -1.91 -52.36
C THR A 658 -6.16 -1.08 -51.41
N ALA A 659 -6.67 -1.69 -50.35
CA ALA A 659 -7.37 -1.06 -49.23
C ALA A 659 -7.06 -1.85 -47.95
N THR A 660 -7.22 -1.24 -46.77
CA THR A 660 -6.96 -1.92 -45.50
C THR A 660 -7.84 -3.17 -45.35
N GLN A 661 -7.22 -4.31 -45.10
CA GLN A 661 -7.90 -5.57 -44.81
C GLN A 661 -7.67 -5.97 -43.35
N THR A 662 -8.70 -6.50 -42.71
CA THR A 662 -8.64 -6.94 -41.31
C THR A 662 -8.79 -8.46 -41.23
N TYR A 663 -7.86 -9.09 -40.53
CA TYR A 663 -7.82 -10.52 -40.25
C TYR A 663 -8.00 -10.72 -38.75
N GLN A 664 -8.73 -11.78 -38.36
CA GLN A 664 -8.96 -12.13 -36.97
C GLN A 664 -8.46 -13.54 -36.72
N PHE A 665 -7.65 -13.71 -35.68
CA PHE A 665 -7.12 -15.00 -35.26
C PHE A 665 -7.47 -15.26 -33.80
N THR A 666 -7.79 -16.50 -33.49
CA THR A 666 -8.03 -16.98 -32.12
C THR A 666 -6.96 -18.00 -31.77
N VAL A 667 -6.27 -17.81 -30.66
CA VAL A 667 -5.43 -18.86 -30.05
C VAL A 667 -6.25 -19.61 -29.02
N THR A 668 -6.13 -20.93 -29.00
CA THR A 668 -6.59 -21.80 -27.90
C THR A 668 -5.36 -22.39 -27.22
N VAL A 669 -5.30 -22.28 -25.90
CA VAL A 669 -4.21 -22.77 -25.06
C VAL A 669 -4.76 -23.88 -24.18
N THR A 670 -4.00 -24.95 -23.98
CA THR A 670 -4.38 -26.09 -23.12
C THR A 670 -3.29 -26.38 -22.10
N ASP A 671 -3.69 -26.58 -20.83
CA ASP A 671 -2.80 -26.93 -19.73
C ASP A 671 -2.51 -28.45 -19.63
N ASN A 672 -1.63 -28.83 -18.70
CA ASN A 672 -1.21 -30.22 -18.46
C ASN A 672 -2.28 -31.13 -17.84
N GLU A 673 -3.42 -30.58 -17.43
CA GLU A 673 -4.57 -31.30 -16.88
C GLU A 673 -5.80 -31.25 -17.82
N GLY A 674 -5.66 -30.61 -18.98
CA GLY A 674 -6.58 -30.62 -20.10
C GLY A 674 -7.61 -29.50 -20.14
N ALA A 675 -7.55 -28.48 -19.26
CA ALA A 675 -8.43 -27.32 -19.41
C ALA A 675 -7.87 -26.34 -20.45
N THR A 676 -8.76 -25.50 -20.99
CA THR A 676 -8.46 -24.67 -22.17
C THR A 676 -8.96 -23.24 -22.01
N ALA A 677 -8.23 -22.28 -22.56
CA ALA A 677 -8.68 -20.90 -22.72
C ALA A 677 -8.37 -20.37 -24.12
N THR A 678 -9.02 -19.26 -24.49
CA THR A 678 -8.88 -18.65 -25.81
C THR A 678 -8.68 -17.14 -25.73
N ASP A 679 -7.91 -16.59 -26.66
CA ASP A 679 -7.77 -15.15 -26.86
C ASP A 679 -7.77 -14.81 -28.36
N VAL A 680 -8.05 -13.55 -28.71
CA VAL A 680 -8.23 -13.05 -30.08
C VAL A 680 -7.26 -11.92 -30.38
N VAL A 681 -6.65 -11.94 -31.57
CA VAL A 681 -5.84 -10.84 -32.11
C VAL A 681 -6.36 -10.40 -33.48
N MET A 682 -6.40 -9.08 -33.70
CA MET A 682 -6.76 -8.45 -34.96
C MET A 682 -5.51 -7.96 -35.70
N ILE A 683 -5.40 -8.31 -36.98
CA ILE A 683 -4.31 -7.87 -37.85
C ILE A 683 -4.88 -7.00 -38.97
N ASN A 684 -4.47 -5.73 -39.01
CA ASN A 684 -4.81 -4.79 -40.06
C ASN A 684 -3.66 -4.71 -41.08
N VAL A 685 -3.88 -5.20 -42.30
CA VAL A 685 -2.93 -5.07 -43.41
C VAL A 685 -3.31 -3.86 -44.23
N THR A 686 -2.45 -2.85 -44.28
CA THR A 686 -2.65 -1.59 -44.99
C THR A 686 -1.95 -1.59 -46.36
N PRO A 687 -2.44 -0.80 -47.33
CA PRO A 687 -1.82 -0.69 -48.64
C PRO A 687 -0.40 -0.13 -48.59
N LYS A 688 0.44 -0.58 -49.51
CA LYS A 688 1.75 0.04 -49.73
C LYS A 688 1.58 1.48 -50.20
N VAL A 689 2.08 2.43 -49.43
CA VAL A 689 2.15 3.84 -49.84
C VAL A 689 3.29 3.96 -50.85
N THR A 690 2.95 4.02 -52.14
CA THR A 690 3.89 4.49 -53.16
C THR A 690 3.84 6.02 -53.12
N THR A 691 4.88 6.67 -52.60
CA THR A 691 5.05 8.11 -52.80
C THR A 691 5.17 8.39 -54.30
N PRO A 692 4.52 9.45 -54.84
CA PRO A 692 4.86 9.95 -56.17
C PRO A 692 6.35 10.32 -56.22
N ASP A 693 6.99 10.17 -57.38
CA ASP A 693 8.33 10.75 -57.60
C ASP A 693 8.25 12.26 -57.38
N ASN A 694 9.12 12.81 -56.52
CA ASN A 694 9.25 14.26 -56.29
C ASN A 694 9.67 14.95 -57.61
N THR A 695 8.90 15.94 -58.07
CA THR A 695 9.19 16.66 -59.30
C THR A 695 10.00 17.91 -58.98
N ALA A 696 11.04 18.23 -59.77
CA ALA A 696 11.81 19.46 -59.51
C ALA A 696 10.92 20.71 -59.68
N PRO A 697 11.08 21.74 -58.83
CA PRO A 697 10.23 22.93 -58.85
C PRO A 697 10.40 23.75 -60.12
N ASN A 698 9.35 24.45 -60.56
CA ASN A 698 9.39 25.34 -61.72
C ASN A 698 9.81 26.76 -61.30
N ALA A 699 11.08 27.10 -61.52
CA ALA A 699 11.64 28.40 -61.20
C ALA A 699 11.19 29.49 -62.20
N VAL A 700 10.53 30.53 -61.69
CA VAL A 700 10.08 31.69 -62.47
C VAL A 700 10.68 32.95 -61.87
N ILE A 701 11.28 33.81 -62.70
CA ILE A 701 11.68 35.17 -62.29
C ILE A 701 10.88 36.17 -63.12
N THR A 702 10.33 37.19 -62.47
CA THR A 702 9.63 38.30 -63.10
C THR A 702 10.29 39.62 -62.73
N GLY A 703 10.26 40.59 -63.63
CA GLY A 703 10.85 41.91 -63.43
C GLY A 703 11.18 42.60 -64.76
N PRO A 704 11.57 43.88 -64.73
CA PRO A 704 11.92 44.61 -65.94
C PRO A 704 13.19 44.01 -66.58
N THR A 705 13.29 44.05 -67.91
CA THR A 705 14.48 43.61 -68.66
C THR A 705 15.40 44.76 -69.04
N THR A 706 14.97 46.00 -68.80
CA THR A 706 15.74 47.22 -69.05
C THR A 706 15.53 48.19 -67.90
N ALA A 707 16.53 48.99 -67.56
CA ALA A 707 16.42 50.04 -66.55
C ALA A 707 17.26 51.26 -66.93
N SER A 708 16.82 52.46 -66.55
CA SER A 708 17.62 53.68 -66.68
C SER A 708 18.51 53.88 -65.45
N ALA A 709 19.58 54.67 -65.54
CA ALA A 709 20.45 54.91 -64.40
C ALA A 709 19.68 55.48 -63.19
N ASN A 710 20.00 54.95 -62.00
CA ASN A 710 19.37 55.20 -60.70
C ASN A 710 17.92 54.70 -60.54
N GLU A 711 17.34 54.03 -61.54
CA GLU A 711 16.05 53.38 -61.42
C GLU A 711 16.13 52.18 -60.46
N ALA A 712 15.16 52.09 -59.53
CA ALA A 712 15.06 50.94 -58.64
C ALA A 712 14.43 49.76 -59.38
N VAL A 713 15.17 48.67 -59.48
CA VAL A 713 14.76 47.43 -60.13
C VAL A 713 14.42 46.38 -59.09
N VAL A 714 13.24 45.79 -59.24
CA VAL A 714 12.78 44.65 -58.43
C VAL A 714 12.63 43.44 -59.34
N LEU A 715 13.33 42.36 -59.00
CA LEU A 715 13.12 41.03 -59.57
C LEU A 715 12.43 40.15 -58.53
N ASP A 716 11.38 39.44 -58.91
CA ASP A 716 10.60 38.61 -58.00
C ASP A 716 10.42 37.20 -58.56
N ALA A 717 10.81 36.21 -57.76
CA ALA A 717 10.66 34.79 -58.05
C ALA A 717 9.50 34.12 -57.29
N SER A 718 8.66 34.90 -56.60
CA SER A 718 7.52 34.41 -55.80
C SER A 718 6.50 33.59 -56.59
N ALA A 719 6.47 33.76 -57.93
CA ALA A 719 5.62 32.99 -58.84
C ALA A 719 6.15 31.58 -59.15
N SER A 720 7.30 31.18 -58.59
CA SER A 720 7.82 29.82 -58.70
C SER A 720 6.87 28.84 -58.00
N THR A 721 6.68 27.66 -58.58
CA THR A 721 5.69 26.69 -58.12
C THR A 721 6.29 25.29 -58.03
N ASP A 722 5.72 24.50 -57.14
CA ASP A 722 6.02 23.09 -57.02
C ASP A 722 4.76 22.26 -57.30
N ALA A 723 4.91 21.13 -57.99
CA ALA A 723 3.77 20.31 -58.41
C ALA A 723 3.12 19.57 -57.22
N GLU A 724 3.91 19.24 -56.21
CA GLU A 724 3.51 18.63 -54.96
C GLU A 724 3.16 19.66 -53.88
N ASN A 725 3.37 20.95 -54.20
CA ASN A 725 3.11 22.13 -53.37
C ASN A 725 3.99 22.15 -52.11
N ASP A 726 5.22 21.64 -52.23
CA ASP A 726 6.25 21.68 -51.20
C ASP A 726 6.77 23.10 -50.94
N MET A 727 7.32 23.30 -49.73
CA MET A 727 7.80 24.62 -49.30
C MET A 727 9.09 24.99 -50.02
N LEU A 728 9.05 26.08 -50.80
CA LEU A 728 10.18 26.52 -51.64
C LEU A 728 11.18 27.42 -50.91
N SER A 729 12.46 27.20 -51.21
CA SER A 729 13.58 28.05 -50.80
C SER A 729 14.26 28.68 -52.02
N PHE A 730 14.74 29.92 -51.86
CA PHE A 730 15.29 30.74 -52.94
C PHE A 730 16.73 31.15 -52.64
N SER A 731 17.64 30.87 -53.57
CA SER A 731 19.04 31.29 -53.51
C SER A 731 19.40 32.10 -54.75
N TRP A 732 19.96 33.29 -54.55
CA TRP A 732 20.27 34.21 -55.65
C TRP A 732 21.77 34.33 -55.89
N GLN A 733 22.16 34.18 -57.15
CA GLN A 733 23.48 34.58 -57.63
C GLN A 733 23.36 35.94 -58.33
N THR A 734 23.98 36.95 -57.73
CA THR A 734 23.92 38.34 -58.21
C THR A 734 25.21 38.73 -58.96
N PRO A 735 25.14 39.69 -59.90
CA PRO A 735 26.32 40.22 -60.59
C PRO A 735 27.34 40.86 -59.62
N ASN A 736 28.63 40.63 -59.86
CA ASN A 736 29.70 41.27 -59.09
C ASN A 736 29.74 42.79 -59.31
N GLY A 737 29.91 43.56 -58.23
CA GLY A 737 30.07 45.01 -58.27
C GLY A 737 28.75 45.80 -58.31
N LEU A 738 27.63 45.14 -58.07
CA LEU A 738 26.31 45.76 -57.93
C LEU A 738 25.85 45.64 -56.46
N ASP A 739 25.43 46.74 -55.85
CA ASP A 739 24.85 46.72 -54.51
C ASP A 739 23.40 46.23 -54.60
N VAL A 740 23.18 44.99 -54.16
CA VAL A 740 21.91 44.27 -54.30
C VAL A 740 21.41 43.85 -52.92
N SER A 741 20.13 44.07 -52.65
CA SER A 741 19.42 43.56 -51.46
C SER A 741 18.59 42.35 -51.83
N VAL A 742 18.81 41.21 -51.16
CA VAL A 742 18.06 39.96 -51.37
C VAL A 742 17.12 39.74 -50.20
N LEU A 743 15.83 39.59 -50.48
CA LEU A 743 14.75 39.38 -49.52
C LEU A 743 13.93 38.15 -49.92
N GLY A 744 14.41 36.96 -49.56
CA GLY A 744 13.75 35.70 -49.90
C GLY A 744 13.60 35.51 -51.40
N SER A 745 12.36 35.52 -51.91
CA SER A 745 12.06 35.37 -53.33
C SER A 745 12.33 36.62 -54.16
N SER A 746 12.66 37.76 -53.55
CA SER A 746 12.83 39.02 -54.29
C SER A 746 14.23 39.59 -54.17
N VAL A 747 14.68 40.24 -55.24
CA VAL A 747 15.95 40.95 -55.34
C VAL A 747 15.69 42.39 -55.74
N ILE A 748 16.29 43.33 -55.01
CA ILE A 748 16.13 44.77 -55.22
C ILE A 748 17.51 45.40 -55.39
N PHE A 749 17.68 46.20 -56.44
CA PHE A 749 18.89 46.99 -56.64
C PHE A 749 18.58 48.31 -57.35
N SER A 750 19.46 49.30 -57.21
CA SER A 750 19.40 50.52 -58.02
C SER A 750 20.32 50.37 -59.23
N ALA A 751 19.79 50.55 -60.44
CA ALA A 751 20.56 50.46 -61.67
C ALA A 751 21.70 51.50 -61.68
N PRO A 752 22.98 51.10 -61.88
CA PRO A 752 24.10 52.03 -61.82
C PRO A 752 24.19 52.90 -63.07
N SER A 753 24.79 54.08 -62.97
CA SER A 753 25.19 54.86 -64.15
C SER A 753 26.25 54.12 -64.95
N VAL A 754 25.98 53.88 -66.23
CA VAL A 754 26.89 53.18 -67.16
C VAL A 754 27.15 54.04 -68.40
N SER A 755 28.38 54.01 -68.92
CA SER A 755 28.78 54.80 -70.09
C SER A 755 28.42 54.14 -71.44
N ALA A 756 27.94 52.91 -71.40
CA ALA A 756 27.39 52.13 -72.51
C ALA A 756 26.36 51.12 -71.94
N ASP A 757 25.38 50.72 -72.75
CA ASP A 757 24.35 49.74 -72.35
C ASP A 757 25.02 48.49 -71.76
N THR A 758 24.74 48.21 -70.48
CA THR A 758 25.41 47.14 -69.72
C THR A 758 24.38 46.17 -69.17
N SER A 759 24.55 44.88 -69.44
CA SER A 759 23.61 43.85 -69.00
C SER A 759 24.09 43.16 -67.73
N TYR A 760 23.18 43.05 -66.76
CA TYR A 760 23.37 42.39 -65.48
C TYR A 760 22.51 41.13 -65.43
N ILE A 761 23.13 39.97 -65.18
CA ILE A 761 22.44 38.67 -65.17
C ILE A 761 22.26 38.23 -63.71
N PHE A 762 21.01 37.94 -63.35
CA PHE A 762 20.63 37.39 -62.06
C PHE A 762 20.18 35.95 -62.25
N THR A 763 20.64 35.06 -61.39
CA THR A 763 20.18 33.66 -61.38
C THR A 763 19.51 33.38 -60.05
N VAL A 764 18.27 32.87 -60.06
CA VAL A 764 17.65 32.28 -58.88
C VAL A 764 17.72 30.77 -58.99
N THR A 765 18.06 30.10 -57.90
CA THR A 765 17.86 28.66 -57.72
C THR A 765 16.73 28.46 -56.73
N VAL A 766 15.69 27.74 -57.16
CA VAL A 766 14.51 27.40 -56.35
C VAL A 766 14.61 25.92 -55.97
N SER A 767 14.47 25.60 -54.69
CA SER A 767 14.64 24.25 -54.15
C SER A 767 13.48 23.89 -53.22
N ASP A 768 12.92 22.71 -53.40
CA ASP A 768 11.88 22.09 -52.54
C ASP A 768 12.47 21.36 -51.32
N GLY A 769 13.82 21.28 -51.23
CA GLY A 769 14.56 20.57 -50.19
C GLY A 769 15.19 19.26 -50.65
N SER A 770 14.78 18.75 -51.82
CA SER A 770 15.29 17.52 -52.45
C SER A 770 15.85 17.78 -53.85
N LEU A 771 15.10 18.47 -54.71
CA LEU A 771 15.46 18.85 -56.08
C LEU A 771 15.47 20.38 -56.22
N SER A 772 16.17 20.88 -57.24
CA SER A 772 16.23 22.31 -57.50
C SER A 772 16.31 22.63 -58.99
N THR A 773 15.78 23.79 -59.36
CA THR A 773 15.82 24.35 -60.70
C THR A 773 16.34 25.78 -60.63
N SER A 774 17.18 26.16 -61.59
CA SER A 774 17.67 27.54 -61.69
C SER A 774 17.08 28.24 -62.91
N GLN A 775 16.78 29.53 -62.76
CA GLN A 775 16.35 30.40 -63.84
C GLN A 775 17.17 31.68 -63.85
N THR A 776 17.43 32.22 -65.03
CA THR A 776 18.17 33.49 -65.19
C THR A 776 17.26 34.61 -65.69
N HIS A 777 17.53 35.83 -65.23
CA HIS A 777 16.88 37.05 -65.69
C HIS A 777 17.94 38.11 -65.95
N THR A 778 17.88 38.76 -67.11
CA THR A 778 18.85 39.77 -67.51
C THR A 778 18.21 41.15 -67.52
N VAL A 779 18.86 42.10 -66.85
CA VAL A 779 18.47 43.51 -66.85
C VAL A 779 19.55 44.31 -67.56
N THR A 780 19.20 44.95 -68.67
CA THR A 780 20.10 45.84 -69.41
C THR A 780 19.91 47.28 -68.94
N VAL A 781 20.94 47.84 -68.31
CA VAL A 781 20.95 49.24 -67.90
C VAL A 781 21.45 50.09 -69.07
N SER A 782 20.63 51.04 -69.50
CA SER A 782 20.96 51.90 -70.65
C SER A 782 22.05 52.92 -70.30
N ALA A 783 22.88 53.26 -71.28
CA ALA A 783 23.91 54.28 -71.16
C ALA A 783 23.32 55.64 -70.80
N ASP A 784 23.99 56.38 -69.90
CA ASP A 784 23.58 57.76 -69.59
C ASP A 784 23.68 58.63 -70.85
N GLY A 785 22.53 58.96 -71.43
CA GLY A 785 22.39 59.96 -72.49
C GLY A 785 22.53 61.38 -71.93
N PRO A 786 22.87 62.39 -72.76
CA PRO A 786 22.85 63.78 -72.31
C PRO A 786 21.43 64.14 -71.88
N ILE A 787 21.28 64.45 -70.59
CA ILE A 787 20.00 64.79 -69.95
C ILE A 787 19.41 66.01 -70.67
N GLY A 788 18.23 65.81 -71.26
CA GLY A 788 17.37 66.87 -71.79
C GLY A 788 15.95 66.59 -71.33
N GLY A 789 15.61 67.00 -70.11
CA GLY A 789 14.25 66.98 -69.58
C GLY A 789 13.59 68.33 -69.81
N THR A 790 12.38 68.35 -70.38
CA THR A 790 11.63 69.58 -70.61
C THR A 790 10.95 70.05 -69.33
N CYS A 791 11.24 71.30 -68.92
CA CYS A 791 10.68 71.97 -67.75
C CYS A 791 9.27 72.51 -68.01
N GLU A 792 8.26 71.65 -67.89
CA GLU A 792 6.86 72.07 -67.91
C GLU A 792 6.30 72.18 -66.49
N ASP A 793 5.55 73.26 -66.24
CA ASP A 793 4.89 73.51 -64.97
C ASP A 793 3.81 72.46 -64.69
N ASN A 794 3.86 71.83 -63.51
CA ASN A 794 2.95 70.75 -63.12
C ASN A 794 2.33 70.92 -61.72
N TRP A 795 2.45 72.11 -61.12
CA TRP A 795 1.73 72.45 -59.88
C TRP A 795 0.25 72.77 -60.14
N ASP A 796 -0.63 72.19 -59.32
CA ASP A 796 -2.08 72.36 -59.36
C ASP A 796 -2.60 72.79 -57.98
N ALA A 797 -3.28 73.94 -57.93
CA ALA A 797 -3.84 74.48 -56.70
C ALA A 797 -4.95 73.59 -56.07
N ALA A 798 -5.59 72.72 -56.86
CA ALA A 798 -6.60 71.79 -56.34
C ALA A 798 -5.99 70.49 -55.79
N ALA A 799 -4.72 70.20 -56.10
CA ALA A 799 -4.05 68.99 -55.66
C ALA A 799 -3.51 69.12 -54.22
N VAL A 800 -3.55 68.01 -53.49
CA VAL A 800 -2.95 67.89 -52.16
C VAL A 800 -1.52 67.39 -52.32
N TYR A 801 -0.56 68.08 -51.72
CA TYR A 801 0.85 67.70 -51.66
C TYR A 801 1.26 67.45 -50.21
N THR A 802 2.14 66.49 -49.99
CA THR A 802 2.67 66.10 -48.68
C THR A 802 4.17 66.31 -48.60
N GLY A 803 4.74 66.29 -47.39
CA GLY A 803 6.15 66.59 -47.19
C GLY A 803 7.06 65.66 -47.99
N GLY A 804 7.80 66.21 -48.96
CA GLY A 804 8.61 65.43 -49.90
C GLY A 804 8.25 65.66 -51.37
N ASP A 805 6.97 65.94 -51.67
CA ASP A 805 6.46 66.03 -53.03
C ASP A 805 7.06 67.22 -53.79
N GLN A 806 7.37 67.01 -55.07
CA GLN A 806 8.03 68.00 -55.91
C GLN A 806 7.16 68.41 -57.09
N VAL A 807 7.21 69.71 -57.40
CA VAL A 807 6.52 70.31 -58.55
C VAL A 807 7.45 71.28 -59.27
N ILE A 808 7.24 71.44 -60.56
CA ILE A 808 7.79 72.52 -61.36
C ILE A 808 6.74 73.61 -61.44
N TYR A 809 7.12 74.84 -61.11
CA TYR A 809 6.27 76.00 -61.27
C TYR A 809 7.12 77.21 -61.64
N GLN A 810 6.78 77.89 -62.73
CA GLN A 810 7.54 78.97 -63.35
C GLN A 810 9.01 78.60 -63.64
N GLY A 811 9.25 77.36 -64.09
CA GLY A 811 10.58 76.88 -64.47
C GLY A 811 11.55 76.60 -63.32
N GLN A 812 11.06 76.58 -62.08
CA GLN A 812 11.82 76.22 -60.88
C GLN A 812 11.21 74.97 -60.23
N ASN A 813 12.05 74.14 -59.64
CA ASN A 813 11.63 73.00 -58.84
C ASN A 813 11.33 73.44 -57.41
N TYR A 814 10.17 73.07 -56.91
CA TYR A 814 9.75 73.29 -55.53
C TYR A 814 9.45 71.97 -54.85
N LYS A 815 9.79 71.88 -53.56
CA LYS A 815 9.51 70.72 -52.70
C LYS A 815 8.61 71.12 -51.54
N ALA A 816 7.52 70.39 -51.32
CA ALA A 816 6.65 70.59 -50.17
C ALA A 816 7.38 70.14 -48.89
N LYS A 817 7.41 71.00 -47.87
CA LYS A 817 8.04 70.68 -46.57
C LYS A 817 7.11 69.84 -45.69
N TRP A 818 5.80 70.02 -45.84
CA TRP A 818 4.72 69.31 -45.15
C TRP A 818 3.42 69.41 -45.98
N TRP A 819 2.29 68.94 -45.44
CA TRP A 819 0.99 68.91 -46.12
C TRP A 819 0.53 70.31 -46.59
N THR A 820 0.12 70.44 -47.85
CA THR A 820 -0.37 71.68 -48.46
C THR A 820 -1.40 71.41 -49.57
N GLN A 821 -2.35 72.33 -49.77
CA GLN A 821 -3.28 72.36 -50.90
C GLN A 821 -3.60 73.81 -51.25
N GLY A 822 -3.38 74.20 -52.51
CA GLY A 822 -3.70 75.54 -53.02
C GLY A 822 -2.73 76.66 -52.66
N GLU A 823 -1.65 76.38 -51.92
CA GLU A 823 -0.67 77.38 -51.51
C GLU A 823 0.42 77.55 -52.58
N ASP A 824 0.65 78.79 -53.01
CA ASP A 824 1.53 79.15 -54.14
C ASP A 824 3.01 78.81 -53.88
N PRO A 825 3.66 77.98 -54.74
CA PRO A 825 5.06 77.58 -54.58
C PRO A 825 6.06 78.74 -54.54
N THR A 826 5.75 79.87 -55.17
CA THR A 826 6.67 81.02 -55.24
C THR A 826 6.82 81.78 -53.93
N LYS A 827 5.93 81.53 -52.94
CA LYS A 827 5.96 82.22 -51.63
C LYS A 827 6.85 81.50 -50.63
N THR A 828 8.12 81.36 -50.99
CA THR A 828 9.12 80.65 -50.18
C THR A 828 9.72 81.53 -49.08
N GLY A 829 9.92 80.96 -47.90
CA GLY A 829 10.55 81.57 -46.72
C GLY A 829 10.70 80.56 -45.59
N GLU A 830 11.28 80.96 -44.46
CA GLU A 830 11.48 80.07 -43.28
C GLU A 830 10.16 79.43 -42.82
N TRP A 831 9.06 80.19 -42.91
CA TRP A 831 7.70 79.76 -42.53
C TRP A 831 6.81 79.37 -43.73
N GLY A 832 7.34 79.34 -44.96
CA GLY A 832 6.61 78.94 -46.16
C GLY A 832 6.58 77.42 -46.34
N VAL A 833 5.46 76.89 -46.85
CA VAL A 833 5.20 75.45 -47.01
C VAL A 833 6.00 74.80 -48.16
N TRP A 834 6.49 75.61 -49.10
CA TRP A 834 7.33 75.19 -50.22
C TRP A 834 8.79 75.64 -50.04
N GLU A 835 9.71 74.77 -50.43
CA GLU A 835 11.15 75.02 -50.54
C GLU A 835 11.55 75.08 -52.02
N ASN A 836 12.17 76.17 -52.46
CA ASN A 836 12.72 76.25 -53.81
C ASN A 836 14.03 75.45 -53.88
N THR A 837 14.04 74.40 -54.68
CA THR A 837 15.19 73.50 -54.84
C THR A 837 16.07 73.83 -56.05
N GLY A 838 15.77 74.92 -56.77
CA GLY A 838 16.56 75.46 -57.88
C GLY A 838 15.91 75.31 -59.25
N ALA A 839 16.62 75.74 -60.29
CA ALA A 839 16.12 75.70 -61.67
C ALA A 839 15.90 74.26 -62.12
N CYS A 840 14.79 74.04 -62.83
CA CYS A 840 14.57 72.78 -63.51
C CYS A 840 15.65 72.58 -64.59
N GLN A 841 16.27 71.39 -64.62
CA GLN A 841 17.37 71.01 -65.53
C GLN A 841 16.98 69.85 -66.43
#